data_AF-A0AAV6UJ78-F1
#
_entry.id   AF-A0AAV6UJ78-F1
#
_cell.length_a   1.000
_cell.length_b   1.000
_cell.length_c   1.000
_cell.angle_alpha   90.00
_cell.angle_beta   90.00
_cell.angle_gamma   90.00
#
_symmetry.space_group_name_H-M   'P 1'
#
loop_
_entity.id
_entity.type
_entity.pdbx_description
1 polymer ?
#
loop_
_entity_poly.entity_id
_entity_poly.type
_entity_poly.pdbx_seq_one_letter_code
_entity_poly.pdbx_strand_id
1 'polypeptide(L)'
;MDTYPKLRDLSFLQTMFRIPIGENWQIPVMKDDDVLWSIVLAYLNSFPESNKNELDRHVVNLLGKKVGRDVKKNVEKCNPFLYNNACFGNETLNDMVETLREDVEDHYRANRSHFWIQNENYKCLQASAILLSCTIILCNESTRIIYFFPDFFLMKDNRKILVIFENSCANGSSFSFCVPKDLGFRKQKLALHEILAKIKFAESERNITPVINTICSLPGKSQNFIISLLESDVAEYIPLIYKSPYILSKLRDAALETDPTIENGEGKSALFYALTNNQPRFLYFLYDHAANACLLTDGSVRSPDSVIVGNLMHVQEILINLKSKVESFDIDANVKKNSLLKLSELGRFNNFQIDVCRSINIIRSPFIPLSKVCEAEERRNVIMNILRNYEKYFEWNAEVSAEEFLLFYEFFEHGHYYDNLDFCSAVMFFDNLYLLKERLKLSGKTYLEIESRFFFFIYRKKYFESIVEKSFGLHLVSRMIIFQERLSLKTYLRSFKEALENELICESNTVGNLPDSEVRTLTNIPQIYSEFLVLRLKHYLKAAASIELIDFKAVLILQRTLQVIGECVKESDFKSVQKVFSLIIPEELRSILKQIRNELVHPTGLNFSYRISAEKDYELFNEIRNEIRTIESIFNPIFCAQNYEMEQFAISLAKIDVDKARSIKIPDLHKPKLILLLATDGEPFTNGDNFEDTWIKLFEELSSYITSSFSRDEQVINKGSILQLKYVFENAVNILKKKVSFMKSKCNNVRASFDCVDDYFFSMEYIFAYLIVQDKKLKNDLKRKVISKIQERKTLFRNTLANEQANENAAFQRAIENILPDYEQTIQEIFLETNCKPKKNVQFTFEHIKKFKKILKGNYYINGTEKKNILKNIPVYVMTTLEIKSKIKNFLEGKGSLHLNKKEFGEEIDKLPLKPREKRELLDDFGLENTKNSLLIINSVLRNFYPELQDAISKNELNDKKQYEDICNGLKLPDSSRDILRKIIKGKKWDAQEKGLYFLRNRIKQLKAIFIDDDASIKKLWESALSTRRKSYVQERLVHVYLNDPGTQAAVEMLLFDCMIILKTTDLKDLCRKTTNLFNGINLRNVLAHGNPLLESLGRLLDPRDLPSELVRKMIDLISDLEVIDCMVDILDRIGHVFETFIQFMNGEEGDGLKEIREKIASCHNWEQYAKLIPRQQASTTASPSPDEPAGSTTEDTIKGIQEFMLLYTSSQND
;
A
#
# COMPACT_ATOMS: atom_id res chain seq x y z
N MET A 1 -25.84 -10.88 -20.60
CA MET A 1 -25.31 -11.09 -21.95
C MET A 1 -23.88 -11.53 -21.85
N ASP A 2 -23.53 -12.64 -22.48
CA ASP A 2 -22.14 -13.07 -22.55
C ASP A 2 -21.38 -12.11 -23.47
N THR A 3 -20.29 -11.55 -22.94
CA THR A 3 -19.56 -10.45 -23.57
C THR A 3 -18.14 -10.83 -23.96
N TYR A 4 -17.84 -12.13 -23.97
CA TYR A 4 -16.53 -12.70 -24.24
C TYR A 4 -16.55 -13.51 -25.56
N PRO A 5 -15.39 -13.67 -26.23
CA PRO A 5 -15.28 -14.49 -27.43
C PRO A 5 -15.72 -15.94 -27.20
N LYS A 6 -16.39 -16.56 -28.17
CA LYS A 6 -16.85 -17.95 -28.10
C LYS A 6 -16.46 -18.73 -29.35
N LEU A 7 -15.93 -19.93 -29.19
CA LEU A 7 -15.69 -20.83 -30.32
C LEU A 7 -17.02 -21.47 -30.74
N ARG A 8 -17.37 -21.32 -32.01
CA ARG A 8 -18.61 -21.85 -32.61
C ARG A 8 -18.25 -22.88 -33.68
N ASP A 9 -18.92 -24.03 -33.65
CA ASP A 9 -18.88 -24.97 -34.76
C ASP A 9 -19.87 -24.53 -35.85
N LEU A 10 -19.33 -24.21 -37.03
CA LEU A 10 -20.10 -23.82 -38.21
C LEU A 10 -20.05 -24.89 -39.31
N SER A 11 -19.58 -26.10 -38.99
CA SER A 11 -19.50 -27.24 -39.94
C SER A 11 -20.83 -27.57 -40.60
N PHE A 12 -21.95 -27.24 -39.96
CA PHE A 12 -23.28 -27.39 -40.55
C PHE A 12 -23.49 -26.53 -41.80
N LEU A 13 -22.79 -25.40 -41.96
CA LEU A 13 -22.79 -24.59 -43.19
C LEU A 13 -22.13 -25.33 -44.36
N GLN A 14 -21.11 -26.13 -44.07
CA GLN A 14 -20.49 -27.01 -45.07
C GLN A 14 -21.46 -28.10 -45.50
N THR A 15 -22.17 -28.71 -44.56
CA THR A 15 -23.13 -29.77 -44.83
C THR A 15 -24.36 -29.26 -45.60
N MET A 16 -24.93 -28.12 -45.20
CA MET A 16 -26.17 -27.59 -45.78
C MET A 16 -25.95 -26.77 -47.05
N PHE A 17 -24.88 -25.98 -47.12
CA PHE A 17 -24.68 -24.98 -48.17
C PHE A 17 -23.40 -25.20 -48.99
N ARG A 18 -22.62 -26.26 -48.71
CA ARG A 18 -21.31 -26.55 -49.32
C ARG A 18 -20.27 -25.44 -49.12
N ILE A 19 -20.42 -24.68 -48.05
CA ILE A 19 -19.53 -23.58 -47.69
C ILE A 19 -18.44 -24.12 -46.75
N PRO A 20 -17.14 -24.12 -47.13
CA PRO A 20 -16.07 -24.77 -46.37
C PRO A 20 -15.65 -23.95 -45.14
N ILE A 21 -16.57 -23.78 -44.19
CA ILE A 21 -16.37 -23.07 -42.93
C ILE A 21 -16.40 -24.09 -41.80
N GLY A 22 -15.26 -24.27 -41.14
CA GLY A 22 -15.15 -25.04 -39.91
C GLY A 22 -15.46 -24.18 -38.68
N GLU A 23 -14.78 -24.46 -37.58
CA GLU A 23 -14.97 -23.68 -36.35
C GLU A 23 -14.44 -22.24 -36.47
N ASN A 24 -15.17 -21.30 -35.87
CA ASN A 24 -14.82 -19.89 -35.85
C ASN A 24 -15.05 -19.29 -34.46
N TRP A 25 -14.20 -18.36 -34.08
CA TRP A 25 -14.40 -17.53 -32.89
C TRP A 25 -15.39 -16.42 -33.20
N GLN A 26 -16.55 -16.46 -32.55
CA GLN A 26 -17.49 -15.35 -32.49
C GLN A 26 -16.99 -14.31 -31.48
N ILE A 27 -16.86 -13.06 -31.91
CA ILE A 27 -16.33 -11.97 -31.10
C ILE A 27 -17.38 -10.85 -31.02
N PRO A 28 -17.89 -10.52 -29.81
CA PRO A 28 -18.93 -9.51 -29.66
C PRO A 28 -18.41 -8.10 -29.89
N VAL A 29 -19.23 -7.26 -30.54
CA VAL A 29 -18.94 -5.84 -30.76
C VAL A 29 -19.78 -5.00 -29.79
N MET A 30 -19.17 -4.00 -29.15
CA MET A 30 -19.76 -3.22 -28.04
C MET A 30 -20.00 -1.75 -28.42
N LYS A 31 -20.26 -1.46 -29.70
CA LYS A 31 -20.44 -0.11 -30.26
C LYS A 31 -21.86 0.03 -30.79
N ASP A 32 -22.38 1.26 -30.81
CA ASP A 32 -23.74 1.53 -31.30
C ASP A 32 -23.87 1.22 -32.82
N ASP A 33 -22.78 1.34 -33.59
CA ASP A 33 -22.68 0.90 -34.99
C ASP A 33 -22.08 -0.51 -35.14
N ASP A 34 -22.50 -1.45 -34.29
CA ASP A 34 -21.89 -2.78 -34.21
C ASP A 34 -21.92 -3.58 -35.52
N VAL A 35 -22.89 -3.35 -36.41
CA VAL A 35 -22.97 -3.99 -37.73
C VAL A 35 -21.75 -3.65 -38.58
N LEU A 36 -21.47 -2.36 -38.79
CA LEU A 36 -20.36 -1.90 -39.65
C LEU A 36 -19.01 -2.32 -39.06
N TRP A 37 -18.86 -2.20 -37.75
CA TRP A 37 -17.68 -2.70 -37.04
C TRP A 37 -17.50 -4.20 -37.23
N SER A 38 -18.58 -4.98 -37.14
CA SER A 38 -18.52 -6.43 -37.36
C SER A 38 -18.10 -6.77 -38.79
N ILE A 39 -18.57 -6.01 -39.78
CA ILE A 39 -18.20 -6.19 -41.19
C ILE A 39 -16.72 -5.87 -41.41
N VAL A 40 -16.25 -4.70 -40.98
CA VAL A 40 -14.85 -4.27 -41.15
C VAL A 40 -13.91 -5.27 -40.47
N LEU A 41 -14.21 -5.65 -39.23
CA LEU A 41 -13.37 -6.58 -38.47
C LEU A 41 -13.42 -8.00 -39.06
N ALA A 42 -14.58 -8.50 -39.50
CA ALA A 42 -14.67 -9.77 -40.22
C ALA A 42 -13.83 -9.73 -41.50
N TYR A 43 -13.94 -8.65 -42.28
CA TYR A 43 -13.25 -8.50 -43.55
C TYR A 43 -11.72 -8.51 -43.38
N LEU A 44 -11.21 -7.73 -42.42
CA LEU A 44 -9.79 -7.66 -42.07
C LEU A 44 -9.24 -8.97 -41.48
N ASN A 45 -10.08 -9.91 -41.05
CA ASN A 45 -9.67 -11.23 -40.54
C ASN A 45 -10.03 -12.39 -41.49
N SER A 46 -10.52 -12.11 -42.70
CA SER A 46 -11.06 -13.12 -43.64
C SER A 46 -10.03 -13.83 -44.54
N PHE A 47 -8.74 -13.61 -44.33
CA PHE A 47 -7.67 -14.18 -45.16
C PHE A 47 -6.64 -14.96 -44.34
N PRO A 48 -5.95 -15.95 -44.94
CA PRO A 48 -4.87 -16.65 -44.28
C PRO A 48 -3.63 -15.75 -44.13
N GLU A 49 -3.00 -15.79 -42.95
CA GLU A 49 -1.86 -14.93 -42.60
C GLU A 49 -0.64 -15.08 -43.54
N SER A 50 -0.52 -16.19 -44.26
CA SER A 50 0.53 -16.40 -45.27
C SER A 50 0.42 -15.40 -46.43
N ASN A 51 -0.73 -14.76 -46.63
CA ASN A 51 -0.97 -13.82 -47.72
C ASN A 51 -0.94 -12.36 -47.25
N LYS A 52 0.25 -11.86 -46.87
CA LYS A 52 0.44 -10.46 -46.41
C LYS A 52 0.00 -9.40 -47.43
N ASN A 53 -0.04 -9.73 -48.71
CA ASN A 53 -0.51 -8.86 -49.79
C ASN A 53 -2.03 -8.69 -49.78
N GLU A 54 -2.75 -9.61 -49.15
CA GLU A 54 -4.22 -9.60 -49.08
C GLU A 54 -4.73 -8.62 -48.03
N LEU A 55 -4.05 -8.50 -46.89
CA LEU A 55 -4.30 -7.43 -45.92
C LEU A 55 -4.16 -6.05 -46.58
N ASP A 56 -3.10 -5.87 -47.38
CA ASP A 56 -2.86 -4.60 -48.07
C ASP A 56 -4.00 -4.28 -49.04
N ARG A 57 -4.49 -5.29 -49.77
CA ARG A 57 -5.66 -5.14 -50.64
C ARG A 57 -6.93 -4.80 -49.87
N HIS A 58 -7.15 -5.44 -48.72
CA HIS A 58 -8.33 -5.18 -47.89
C HIS A 58 -8.35 -3.79 -47.29
N VAL A 59 -7.21 -3.34 -46.78
CA VAL A 59 -7.05 -2.00 -46.25
C VAL A 59 -7.23 -0.96 -47.36
N VAL A 60 -6.69 -1.21 -48.57
CA VAL A 60 -6.91 -0.33 -49.74
C VAL A 60 -8.38 -0.29 -50.15
N ASN A 61 -9.08 -1.42 -50.12
CA ASN A 61 -10.50 -1.48 -50.45
C ASN A 61 -11.36 -0.70 -49.44
N LEU A 62 -11.00 -0.71 -48.16
CA LEU A 62 -11.74 -0.01 -47.10
C LEU A 62 -11.44 1.49 -47.03
N LEU A 63 -10.25 1.94 -47.47
CA LEU A 63 -9.83 3.35 -47.37
C LEU A 63 -9.74 4.06 -48.73
N GLY A 64 -9.91 3.35 -49.85
CA GLY A 64 -9.76 3.88 -51.21
C GLY A 64 -8.34 4.33 -51.59
N LYS A 65 -7.35 4.17 -50.71
CA LYS A 65 -5.97 4.67 -50.90
C LYS A 65 -4.91 3.68 -50.43
N LYS A 66 -3.71 3.73 -51.02
CA LYS A 66 -2.54 2.99 -50.52
C LYS A 66 -2.13 3.54 -49.17
N VAL A 67 -1.80 2.64 -48.23
CA VAL A 67 -1.58 3.01 -46.83
C VAL A 67 -0.18 2.65 -46.37
N GLY A 68 0.38 3.47 -45.48
CA GLY A 68 1.72 3.29 -44.92
C GLY A 68 1.83 2.07 -43.99
N ARG A 69 3.07 1.69 -43.67
CA ARG A 69 3.39 0.55 -42.78
C ARG A 69 2.75 0.66 -41.38
N ASP A 70 2.50 1.88 -40.90
CA ASP A 70 1.96 2.10 -39.56
C ASP A 70 0.50 1.64 -39.41
N VAL A 71 -0.31 1.81 -40.45
CA VAL A 71 -1.70 1.31 -40.47
C VAL A 71 -1.76 -0.20 -40.42
N LYS A 72 -0.89 -0.87 -41.18
CA LYS A 72 -0.77 -2.34 -41.15
C LYS A 72 -0.41 -2.84 -39.76
N LYS A 73 0.61 -2.22 -39.15
CA LYS A 73 1.03 -2.54 -37.78
C LYS A 73 -0.09 -2.31 -36.77
N ASN A 74 -0.92 -1.29 -36.97
CA ASN A 74 -2.07 -0.98 -36.13
C ASN A 74 -3.18 -2.04 -36.24
N VAL A 75 -3.51 -2.50 -37.45
CA VAL A 75 -4.47 -3.60 -37.66
C VAL A 75 -3.94 -4.92 -37.10
N GLU A 76 -2.66 -5.23 -37.30
CA GLU A 76 -2.02 -6.44 -36.77
C GLU A 76 -2.01 -6.45 -35.23
N LYS A 77 -1.79 -5.29 -34.59
CA LYS A 77 -1.87 -5.11 -33.14
C LYS A 77 -3.28 -5.23 -32.56
N CYS A 78 -4.32 -5.15 -33.38
CA CYS A 78 -5.69 -5.32 -32.90
C CYS A 78 -5.95 -6.78 -32.53
N ASN A 79 -5.92 -7.02 -31.21
CA ASN A 79 -6.17 -8.33 -30.61
C ASN A 79 -7.46 -8.28 -29.78
N PRO A 80 -8.59 -8.81 -30.30
CA PRO A 80 -9.86 -8.79 -29.59
C PRO A 80 -9.84 -9.63 -28.29
N PHE A 81 -8.94 -10.61 -28.16
CA PHE A 81 -8.80 -11.43 -26.95
C PHE A 81 -8.05 -10.71 -25.82
N LEU A 82 -7.21 -9.71 -26.13
CA LEU A 82 -6.47 -8.97 -25.12
C LEU A 82 -7.31 -7.85 -24.50
N TYR A 83 -8.02 -7.13 -25.37
CA TYR A 83 -8.99 -6.12 -24.99
C TYR A 83 -10.13 -6.16 -25.99
N ASN A 84 -11.33 -6.55 -25.55
CA ASN A 84 -12.54 -6.53 -26.39
C ASN A 84 -12.76 -5.16 -27.07
N ASN A 85 -12.23 -4.07 -26.48
CA ASN A 85 -12.33 -2.72 -27.00
C ASN A 85 -11.06 -2.16 -27.68
N ALA A 86 -9.95 -2.90 -27.76
CA ALA A 86 -8.71 -2.35 -28.33
C ALA A 86 -8.89 -1.88 -29.78
N CYS A 87 -9.75 -2.58 -30.54
CA CYS A 87 -10.07 -2.24 -31.93
C CYS A 87 -10.80 -0.89 -32.05
N PHE A 88 -11.66 -0.54 -31.09
CA PHE A 88 -12.51 0.65 -31.18
C PHE A 88 -11.82 1.96 -30.80
N GLY A 89 -10.65 1.87 -30.14
CA GLY A 89 -9.83 3.03 -29.80
C GLY A 89 -8.68 3.24 -30.79
N ASN A 90 -8.77 2.70 -32.00
CA ASN A 90 -7.76 2.81 -33.04
C ASN A 90 -8.29 3.76 -34.12
N GLU A 91 -7.70 4.95 -34.24
CA GLU A 91 -8.12 5.98 -35.20
C GLU A 91 -8.19 5.43 -36.62
N THR A 92 -7.22 4.60 -37.01
CA THR A 92 -7.21 4.02 -38.35
C THR A 92 -8.36 3.06 -38.61
N LEU A 93 -8.78 2.28 -37.61
CA LEU A 93 -9.95 1.41 -37.76
C LEU A 93 -11.25 2.22 -37.75
N ASN A 94 -11.32 3.30 -36.96
CA ASN A 94 -12.44 4.24 -37.03
C ASN A 94 -12.56 4.80 -38.45
N ASP A 95 -11.47 5.32 -39.03
CA ASP A 95 -11.46 5.85 -40.39
C ASP A 95 -11.97 4.84 -41.43
N MET A 96 -11.61 3.55 -41.29
CA MET A 96 -12.12 2.48 -42.15
C MET A 96 -13.63 2.27 -42.01
N VAL A 97 -14.14 2.33 -40.78
CA VAL A 97 -15.58 2.17 -40.50
C VAL A 97 -16.36 3.39 -41.00
N GLU A 98 -15.84 4.60 -40.79
CA GLU A 98 -16.44 5.85 -41.29
C GLU A 98 -16.46 5.86 -42.83
N THR A 99 -15.35 5.52 -43.49
CA THR A 99 -15.27 5.45 -44.96
C THR A 99 -16.28 4.43 -45.50
N LEU A 100 -16.35 3.23 -44.91
CA LEU A 100 -17.34 2.23 -45.31
C LEU A 100 -18.77 2.71 -45.06
N ARG A 101 -19.03 3.47 -43.97
CA ARG A 101 -20.35 4.03 -43.70
C ARG A 101 -20.77 4.99 -44.81
N GLU A 102 -19.90 5.92 -45.18
CA GLU A 102 -20.14 6.88 -46.25
C GLU A 102 -20.41 6.16 -47.58
N ASP A 103 -19.58 5.18 -47.93
CA ASP A 103 -19.75 4.38 -49.16
C ASP A 103 -21.07 3.59 -49.16
N VAL A 104 -21.47 3.02 -48.02
CA VAL A 104 -22.74 2.29 -47.85
C VAL A 104 -23.93 3.23 -48.01
N GLU A 105 -23.88 4.42 -47.41
CA GLU A 105 -24.92 5.43 -47.52
C GLU A 105 -25.07 5.94 -48.96
N ASP A 106 -23.96 6.23 -49.64
CA ASP A 106 -23.97 6.70 -51.02
C ASP A 106 -24.45 5.61 -51.98
N HIS A 107 -24.04 4.36 -51.76
CA HIS A 107 -24.54 3.22 -52.50
C HIS A 107 -26.05 3.03 -52.30
N TYR A 108 -26.53 3.22 -51.06
CA TYR A 108 -27.95 3.17 -50.74
C TYR A 108 -28.75 4.28 -51.43
N ARG A 109 -28.26 5.53 -51.40
CA ARG A 109 -28.88 6.68 -52.08
C ARG A 109 -28.98 6.45 -53.58
N ALA A 110 -27.93 5.91 -54.19
CA ALA A 110 -27.89 5.62 -55.63
C ALA A 110 -28.80 4.44 -56.06
N ASN A 111 -29.03 3.46 -55.18
CA ASN A 111 -29.69 2.20 -55.54
C ASN A 111 -30.96 1.90 -54.72
N ARG A 112 -31.66 2.93 -54.24
CA ARG A 112 -32.79 2.81 -53.30
C ARG A 112 -33.89 1.82 -53.74
N SER A 113 -34.11 1.66 -55.05
CA SER A 113 -35.10 0.73 -55.62
C SER A 113 -34.70 -0.75 -55.56
N HIS A 114 -33.42 -1.06 -55.28
CA HIS A 114 -32.89 -2.42 -55.28
C HIS A 114 -32.90 -3.10 -53.89
N PHE A 115 -33.29 -2.38 -52.84
CA PHE A 115 -33.36 -2.89 -51.47
C PHE A 115 -34.82 -3.16 -51.07
N TRP A 116 -35.21 -4.43 -51.08
CA TRP A 116 -36.59 -4.88 -50.81
C TRP A 116 -36.84 -5.10 -49.30
N ILE A 117 -35.77 -5.21 -48.52
CA ILE A 117 -35.80 -5.47 -47.07
C ILE A 117 -35.90 -4.13 -46.32
N GLN A 118 -36.87 -4.00 -45.42
CA GLN A 118 -37.07 -2.76 -44.65
C GLN A 118 -36.06 -2.58 -43.49
N ASN A 119 -35.46 -3.66 -42.99
CA ASN A 119 -34.50 -3.58 -41.88
C ASN A 119 -33.20 -2.88 -42.32
N GLU A 120 -32.86 -1.75 -41.67
CA GLU A 120 -31.68 -0.93 -41.99
C GLU A 120 -30.36 -1.70 -41.84
N ASN A 121 -30.23 -2.58 -40.85
CA ASN A 121 -29.03 -3.40 -40.67
C ASN A 121 -28.85 -4.38 -41.84
N TYR A 122 -29.95 -4.90 -42.39
CA TYR A 122 -29.89 -5.85 -43.50
C TYR A 122 -29.56 -5.14 -44.82
N LYS A 123 -30.05 -3.90 -45.00
CA LYS A 123 -29.62 -3.02 -46.11
C LYS A 123 -28.13 -2.73 -46.02
N CYS A 124 -27.62 -2.41 -44.82
CA CYS A 124 -26.21 -2.17 -44.56
C CYS A 124 -25.35 -3.40 -44.90
N LEU A 125 -25.76 -4.59 -44.46
CA LEU A 125 -25.08 -5.86 -44.80
C LEU A 125 -25.08 -6.11 -46.31
N GLN A 126 -26.21 -5.90 -46.99
CA GLN A 126 -26.31 -6.09 -48.44
C GLN A 126 -25.43 -5.12 -49.23
N ALA A 127 -25.48 -3.82 -48.91
CA ALA A 127 -24.64 -2.81 -49.55
C ALA A 127 -23.15 -3.09 -49.32
N SER A 128 -22.77 -3.40 -48.07
CA SER A 128 -21.39 -3.73 -47.73
C SER A 128 -20.88 -4.97 -48.45
N ALA A 129 -21.69 -6.01 -48.59
CA ALA A 129 -21.33 -7.21 -49.33
C ALA A 129 -20.98 -6.91 -50.80
N ILE A 130 -21.76 -6.01 -51.43
CA ILE A 130 -21.54 -5.57 -52.81
C ILE A 130 -20.25 -4.72 -52.91
N LEU A 131 -20.13 -3.69 -52.06
CA LEU A 131 -18.99 -2.76 -52.07
C LEU A 131 -17.66 -3.48 -51.84
N LEU A 132 -17.61 -4.38 -50.85
CA LEU A 132 -16.40 -5.13 -50.49
C LEU A 132 -16.16 -6.36 -51.38
N SER A 133 -17.05 -6.62 -52.35
CA SER A 133 -17.04 -7.78 -53.24
C SER A 133 -16.94 -9.11 -52.48
N CYS A 134 -17.75 -9.26 -51.43
CA CYS A 134 -17.78 -10.42 -50.56
C CYS A 134 -19.20 -10.99 -50.43
N THR A 135 -19.31 -12.12 -49.75
CA THR A 135 -20.55 -12.71 -49.28
C THR A 135 -20.58 -12.60 -47.77
N ILE A 136 -21.63 -12.02 -47.21
CA ILE A 136 -21.84 -11.95 -45.77
C ILE A 136 -22.93 -12.94 -45.38
N ILE A 137 -22.61 -13.86 -44.48
CA ILE A 137 -23.53 -14.81 -43.87
C ILE A 137 -23.91 -14.26 -42.51
N LEU A 138 -25.20 -13.97 -42.32
CA LEU A 138 -25.74 -13.54 -41.03
C LEU A 138 -26.41 -14.73 -40.34
N CYS A 139 -25.86 -15.14 -39.21
CA CYS A 139 -26.40 -16.19 -38.35
C CYS A 139 -27.18 -15.55 -37.19
N ASN A 140 -28.50 -15.70 -37.18
CA ASN A 140 -29.32 -15.19 -36.07
C ASN A 140 -29.43 -16.25 -34.96
N GLU A 141 -28.87 -15.99 -33.78
CA GLU A 141 -28.79 -17.00 -32.70
C GLU A 141 -30.17 -17.36 -32.14
N SER A 142 -31.07 -16.38 -32.03
CA SER A 142 -32.37 -16.54 -31.40
C SER A 142 -33.33 -17.35 -32.27
N THR A 143 -33.32 -17.12 -33.57
CA THR A 143 -34.21 -17.80 -34.53
C THR A 143 -33.57 -19.03 -35.17
N ARG A 144 -32.23 -19.16 -35.07
CA ARG A 144 -31.42 -20.13 -35.82
C ARG A 144 -31.58 -20.03 -37.34
N ILE A 145 -32.02 -18.87 -37.85
CA ILE A 145 -32.14 -18.58 -39.27
C ILE A 145 -30.82 -18.02 -39.80
N ILE A 146 -30.48 -18.38 -41.03
CA ILE A 146 -29.31 -17.88 -41.75
C ILE A 146 -29.74 -17.06 -42.94
N TYR A 147 -29.15 -15.87 -43.08
CA TYR A 147 -29.34 -14.99 -44.22
C TYR A 147 -28.02 -14.84 -44.99
N PHE A 148 -28.13 -14.66 -46.32
CA PHE A 148 -26.99 -14.49 -47.21
C PHE A 148 -27.08 -13.14 -47.91
N PHE A 149 -25.97 -12.41 -47.93
CA PHE A 149 -25.88 -11.09 -48.56
C PHE A 149 -24.70 -11.06 -49.55
N PRO A 150 -24.94 -10.80 -50.86
CA PRO A 150 -26.24 -10.83 -51.52
C PRO A 150 -26.85 -12.25 -51.52
N ASP A 151 -28.12 -12.37 -51.90
CA ASP A 151 -28.87 -13.65 -51.87
C ASP A 151 -28.08 -14.84 -52.42
N PHE A 152 -28.23 -16.00 -51.79
CA PHE A 152 -27.47 -17.22 -52.06
C PHE A 152 -27.45 -17.60 -53.55
N PHE A 153 -28.55 -17.37 -54.28
CA PHE A 153 -28.66 -17.66 -55.72
C PHE A 153 -27.78 -16.78 -56.61
N LEU A 154 -27.22 -15.68 -56.09
CA LEU A 154 -26.34 -14.75 -56.80
C LEU A 154 -24.85 -14.97 -56.48
N MET A 155 -24.51 -16.03 -55.74
CA MET A 155 -23.12 -16.34 -55.41
C MET A 155 -22.32 -16.73 -56.66
N LYS A 156 -21.24 -15.98 -56.94
CA LYS A 156 -20.19 -16.40 -57.88
C LYS A 156 -19.10 -17.14 -57.10
N ASP A 157 -18.56 -18.22 -57.66
CA ASP A 157 -17.68 -19.22 -57.02
C ASP A 157 -16.36 -18.73 -56.37
N ASN A 158 -16.05 -17.43 -56.33
CA ASN A 158 -14.77 -16.91 -55.83
C ASN A 158 -14.89 -15.74 -54.84
N ARG A 159 -16.08 -15.47 -54.27
CA ARG A 159 -16.24 -14.38 -53.30
C ARG A 159 -15.75 -14.78 -51.91
N LYS A 160 -15.12 -13.84 -51.21
CA LYS A 160 -14.74 -14.01 -49.80
C LYS A 160 -15.98 -14.14 -48.94
N ILE A 161 -15.93 -15.00 -47.93
CA ILE A 161 -17.08 -15.22 -47.05
C ILE A 161 -16.79 -14.61 -45.69
N LEU A 162 -17.69 -13.74 -45.24
CA LEU A 162 -17.70 -13.17 -43.90
C LEU A 162 -18.86 -13.81 -43.13
N VAL A 163 -18.63 -14.14 -41.87
CA VAL A 163 -19.70 -14.63 -40.98
C VAL A 163 -19.90 -13.63 -39.87
N ILE A 164 -21.15 -13.19 -39.71
CA ILE A 164 -21.61 -12.25 -38.70
C ILE A 164 -22.77 -12.93 -37.94
N PHE A 165 -22.86 -12.68 -36.64
CA PHE A 165 -23.96 -13.16 -35.82
C PHE A 165 -24.82 -11.99 -35.34
N GLU A 166 -26.14 -12.20 -35.39
CA GLU A 166 -27.14 -11.31 -34.80
C GLU A 166 -27.65 -11.91 -33.49
N ASN A 167 -27.53 -11.15 -32.41
CA ASN A 167 -27.98 -11.50 -31.07
C ASN A 167 -29.14 -10.60 -30.68
N SER A 168 -30.30 -11.16 -30.31
CA SER A 168 -31.40 -10.35 -29.79
C SER A 168 -31.11 -9.89 -28.35
N CYS A 169 -31.19 -8.59 -28.10
CA CYS A 169 -31.05 -7.96 -26.79
C CYS A 169 -32.30 -7.18 -26.41
N ALA A 170 -32.48 -6.90 -25.11
CA ALA A 170 -33.63 -6.13 -24.62
C ALA A 170 -33.74 -4.73 -25.26
N ASN A 171 -32.62 -4.20 -25.75
CA ASN A 171 -32.51 -2.86 -26.35
C ASN A 171 -32.37 -2.88 -27.88
N GLY A 172 -32.57 -4.02 -28.56
CA GLY A 172 -32.41 -4.16 -30.02
C GLY A 172 -31.62 -5.39 -30.45
N SER A 173 -31.16 -5.45 -31.70
CA SER A 173 -30.21 -6.47 -32.15
C SER A 173 -28.78 -6.01 -31.89
N SER A 174 -27.90 -6.90 -31.44
CA SER A 174 -26.46 -6.66 -31.41
C SER A 174 -25.70 -7.61 -32.32
N PHE A 175 -24.58 -7.15 -32.88
CA PHE A 175 -23.83 -7.86 -33.90
C PHE A 175 -22.45 -8.29 -33.41
N SER A 176 -21.97 -9.40 -33.95
CA SER A 176 -20.66 -9.98 -33.62
C SER A 176 -20.02 -10.57 -34.86
N PHE A 177 -18.69 -10.56 -34.92
CA PHE A 177 -17.93 -11.01 -36.09
C PHE A 177 -17.19 -12.31 -35.83
N CYS A 178 -16.84 -13.02 -36.91
CA CYS A 178 -16.08 -14.26 -36.83
C CYS A 178 -14.60 -14.07 -37.13
N VAL A 179 -13.77 -14.83 -36.40
CA VAL A 179 -12.35 -15.03 -36.70
C VAL A 179 -12.09 -16.53 -36.87
N PRO A 180 -11.36 -16.96 -37.93
CA PRO A 180 -11.00 -18.37 -38.11
C PRO A 180 -10.33 -18.98 -36.87
N LYS A 181 -10.68 -20.23 -36.52
CA LYS A 181 -10.15 -20.96 -35.34
C LYS A 181 -8.66 -20.75 -35.11
N ASP A 182 -7.83 -21.01 -36.12
CA ASP A 182 -6.37 -20.97 -36.00
C ASP A 182 -5.81 -19.55 -35.81
N LEU A 183 -6.46 -18.53 -36.40
CA LEU A 183 -6.09 -17.13 -36.19
C LEU A 183 -6.50 -16.68 -34.78
N GLY A 184 -7.70 -17.08 -34.35
CA GLY A 184 -8.21 -16.79 -33.01
C GLY A 184 -7.34 -17.39 -31.90
N PHE A 185 -6.94 -18.67 -32.01
CA PHE A 185 -6.02 -19.28 -31.03
C PHE A 185 -4.68 -18.57 -30.93
N ARG A 186 -4.13 -18.13 -32.06
CA ARG A 186 -2.86 -17.38 -32.07
C ARG A 186 -3.00 -16.04 -31.36
N LYS A 187 -4.06 -15.28 -31.68
CA LYS A 187 -4.38 -14.01 -31.02
C LYS A 187 -4.68 -14.23 -29.53
N GLN A 188 -5.39 -15.30 -29.15
CA GLN A 188 -5.62 -15.70 -27.77
C GLN A 188 -4.31 -16.03 -27.04
N LYS A 189 -3.37 -16.76 -27.65
CA LYS A 189 -2.05 -17.05 -27.07
C LYS A 189 -1.22 -15.79 -26.86
N LEU A 190 -1.24 -14.86 -27.82
CA LEU A 190 -0.60 -13.55 -27.65
C LEU A 190 -1.24 -12.76 -26.51
N ALA A 191 -2.57 -12.80 -26.40
CA ALA A 191 -3.29 -12.16 -25.30
C ALA A 191 -2.90 -12.77 -23.95
N LEU A 192 -2.87 -14.10 -23.86
CA LEU A 192 -2.43 -14.83 -22.66
C LEU A 192 -1.00 -14.43 -22.26
N HIS A 193 -0.06 -14.41 -23.21
CA HIS A 193 1.31 -13.98 -22.95
C HIS A 193 1.37 -12.56 -22.37
N GLU A 194 0.65 -11.61 -22.98
CA GLU A 194 0.60 -10.23 -22.50
C GLU A 194 -0.12 -10.07 -21.15
N ILE A 195 -1.14 -10.89 -20.87
CA ILE A 195 -1.83 -10.91 -19.58
C ILE A 195 -0.87 -11.44 -18.49
N LEU A 196 -0.22 -12.56 -18.72
CA LEU A 196 0.71 -13.18 -17.77
C LEU A 196 1.96 -12.32 -17.55
N ALA A 197 2.44 -11.62 -18.57
CA ALA A 197 3.57 -10.68 -18.44
C ALA A 197 3.31 -9.52 -17.46
N LYS A 198 2.04 -9.28 -17.08
CA LYS A 198 1.66 -8.26 -16.08
C LYS A 198 1.70 -8.79 -14.64
N ILE A 199 1.81 -10.10 -14.44
CA ILE A 199 1.98 -10.69 -13.12
C ILE A 199 3.41 -10.40 -12.66
N LYS A 200 3.57 -9.71 -11.53
CA LYS A 200 4.89 -9.56 -10.90
C LYS A 200 5.21 -10.85 -10.14
N PHE A 201 6.00 -11.71 -10.75
CA PHE A 201 6.61 -12.82 -10.05
C PHE A 201 7.74 -12.30 -9.16
N ALA A 202 8.01 -12.98 -8.03
CA ALA A 202 8.94 -12.48 -7.02
C ALA A 202 10.34 -12.19 -7.62
N GLU A 203 11.03 -11.15 -7.12
CA GLU A 203 12.34 -10.67 -7.61
C GLU A 203 13.44 -11.76 -7.70
N SER A 204 13.25 -12.90 -7.05
CA SER A 204 14.15 -14.07 -7.11
C SER A 204 14.03 -14.88 -8.40
N GLU A 205 12.94 -14.76 -9.16
CA GLU A 205 12.72 -15.52 -10.41
C GLU A 205 13.21 -14.74 -11.63
N ARG A 206 14.54 -14.61 -11.78
CA ARG A 206 15.16 -13.87 -12.90
C ARG A 206 14.91 -14.46 -14.31
N ASN A 207 14.09 -15.51 -14.45
CA ASN A 207 13.74 -16.14 -15.73
C ASN A 207 12.25 -16.52 -15.77
N ILE A 208 11.37 -15.51 -15.78
CA ILE A 208 9.93 -15.74 -15.88
C ILE A 208 9.45 -16.06 -17.31
N THR A 209 10.16 -15.56 -18.32
CA THR A 209 9.77 -15.71 -19.73
C THR A 209 9.63 -17.18 -20.16
N PRO A 210 10.52 -18.11 -19.77
CA PRO A 210 10.32 -19.54 -20.03
C PRO A 210 9.01 -20.08 -19.45
N VAL A 211 8.65 -19.72 -18.21
CA VAL A 211 7.41 -20.15 -17.55
C VAL A 211 6.19 -19.63 -18.30
N ILE A 212 6.18 -18.34 -18.66
CA ILE A 212 5.09 -17.75 -19.45
C ILE A 212 4.97 -18.45 -20.80
N ASN A 213 6.10 -18.73 -21.47
CA ASN A 213 6.10 -19.44 -22.75
C ASN A 213 5.56 -20.86 -22.60
N THR A 214 5.94 -21.57 -21.53
CA THR A 214 5.39 -22.89 -21.19
C THR A 214 3.88 -22.78 -21.01
N ILE A 215 3.39 -21.89 -20.14
CA ILE A 215 1.95 -21.69 -19.92
C ILE A 215 1.21 -21.35 -21.22
N CYS A 216 1.77 -20.49 -22.07
CA CYS A 216 1.17 -20.12 -23.36
C CYS A 216 1.17 -21.27 -24.39
N SER A 217 2.03 -22.27 -24.19
CA SER A 217 2.06 -23.48 -25.01
C SER A 217 0.99 -24.50 -24.59
N LEU A 218 0.57 -24.49 -23.31
CA LEU A 218 -0.37 -25.45 -22.72
C LEU A 218 -1.78 -25.45 -23.30
N PRO A 219 -2.48 -24.31 -23.50
CA PRO A 219 -3.84 -24.36 -23.99
C PRO A 219 -3.87 -24.94 -25.41
N GLY A 220 -4.30 -26.20 -25.48
CA GLY A 220 -4.67 -26.92 -26.69
C GLY A 220 -6.03 -26.45 -27.21
N LYS A 221 -6.34 -26.77 -28.47
CA LYS A 221 -7.45 -26.22 -29.27
C LYS A 221 -8.89 -26.45 -28.73
N SER A 222 -9.07 -26.98 -27.51
CA SER A 222 -10.37 -27.34 -26.92
C SER A 222 -10.40 -27.53 -25.40
N GLN A 223 -9.33 -27.21 -24.65
CA GLN A 223 -9.25 -27.55 -23.22
C GLN A 223 -9.43 -26.33 -22.32
N ASN A 224 -10.09 -26.53 -21.18
CA ASN A 224 -10.21 -25.56 -20.09
C ASN A 224 -8.79 -25.19 -19.61
N PHE A 225 -8.49 -23.88 -19.57
CA PHE A 225 -7.16 -23.35 -19.27
C PHE A 225 -6.61 -23.83 -17.91
N ILE A 226 -7.47 -23.90 -16.90
CA ILE A 226 -7.11 -24.36 -15.55
C ILE A 226 -6.76 -25.84 -15.58
N ILE A 227 -7.52 -26.64 -16.34
CA ILE A 227 -7.28 -28.07 -16.48
C ILE A 227 -5.90 -28.30 -17.12
N SER A 228 -5.60 -27.57 -18.21
CA SER A 228 -4.28 -27.64 -18.84
C SER A 228 -3.15 -27.21 -17.89
N LEU A 229 -3.38 -26.24 -17.00
CA LEU A 229 -2.41 -25.87 -15.96
C LEU A 229 -2.22 -27.00 -14.93
N LEU A 230 -3.31 -27.60 -14.44
CA LEU A 230 -3.28 -28.67 -13.44
C LEU A 230 -2.61 -29.95 -13.95
N GLU A 231 -2.71 -30.22 -15.26
CA GLU A 231 -2.08 -31.36 -15.92
C GLU A 231 -0.60 -31.11 -16.27
N SER A 232 -0.10 -29.89 -16.10
CA SER A 232 1.26 -29.48 -16.44
C SER A 232 2.21 -29.42 -15.25
N ASP A 233 3.51 -29.27 -15.52
CA ASP A 233 4.55 -29.01 -14.53
C ASP A 233 4.52 -27.60 -13.94
N VAL A 234 3.68 -26.70 -14.47
CA VAL A 234 3.52 -25.30 -14.02
C VAL A 234 2.26 -25.06 -13.18
N ALA A 235 1.63 -26.12 -12.65
CA ALA A 235 0.45 -26.00 -11.76
C ALA A 235 0.71 -25.12 -10.52
N GLU A 236 1.95 -25.02 -10.05
CA GLU A 236 2.33 -24.18 -8.91
C GLU A 236 2.08 -22.68 -9.11
N TYR A 237 1.91 -22.23 -10.35
CA TYR A 237 1.60 -20.84 -10.69
C TYR A 237 0.10 -20.51 -10.64
N ILE A 238 -0.79 -21.49 -10.46
CA ILE A 238 -2.25 -21.27 -10.34
C ILE A 238 -2.58 -20.25 -9.23
N PRO A 239 -2.05 -20.36 -7.99
CA PRO A 239 -2.33 -19.38 -6.94
C PRO A 239 -1.90 -17.96 -7.29
N LEU A 240 -0.82 -17.80 -8.06
CA LEU A 240 -0.33 -16.48 -8.49
C LEU A 240 -1.25 -15.86 -9.54
N ILE A 241 -1.72 -16.64 -10.50
CA ILE A 241 -2.68 -16.21 -11.53
C ILE A 241 -3.99 -15.74 -10.87
N TYR A 242 -4.48 -16.51 -9.90
CA TYR A 242 -5.75 -16.25 -9.22
C TYR A 242 -5.66 -15.24 -8.07
N LYS A 243 -4.46 -14.84 -7.64
CA LYS A 243 -4.27 -13.79 -6.62
C LYS A 243 -4.83 -12.44 -7.09
N SER A 244 -4.96 -12.22 -8.40
CA SER A 244 -5.47 -10.97 -8.97
C SER A 244 -6.83 -11.16 -9.66
N PRO A 245 -7.89 -10.52 -9.12
CA PRO A 245 -9.19 -10.43 -9.81
C PRO A 245 -9.08 -9.85 -11.23
N TYR A 246 -8.22 -8.84 -11.41
CA TYR A 246 -7.92 -8.24 -12.70
C TYR A 246 -7.38 -9.26 -13.72
N ILE A 247 -6.43 -10.11 -13.30
CA ILE A 247 -5.87 -11.14 -14.19
C ILE A 247 -6.94 -12.16 -14.57
N LEU A 248 -7.75 -12.63 -13.61
CA LEU A 248 -8.82 -13.58 -13.88
C LEU A 248 -9.88 -13.00 -14.82
N SER A 249 -10.31 -11.77 -14.58
CA SER A 249 -11.20 -11.01 -15.47
C SER A 249 -10.63 -10.92 -16.88
N LYS A 250 -9.32 -10.69 -17.02
CA LYS A 250 -8.63 -10.62 -18.32
C LYS A 250 -8.50 -11.96 -19.03
N LEU A 251 -8.24 -13.03 -18.29
CA LEU A 251 -8.22 -14.39 -18.86
C LEU A 251 -9.60 -14.75 -19.38
N ARG A 252 -10.66 -14.43 -18.63
CA ARG A 252 -12.05 -14.61 -19.06
C ARG A 252 -12.39 -13.78 -20.30
N ASP A 253 -11.98 -12.50 -20.35
CA ASP A 253 -12.11 -11.65 -21.55
C ASP A 253 -11.38 -12.26 -22.77
N ALA A 254 -10.24 -12.93 -22.54
CA ALA A 254 -9.50 -13.67 -23.55
C ALA A 254 -10.13 -15.03 -23.90
N ALA A 255 -11.36 -15.31 -23.45
CA ALA A 255 -12.06 -16.57 -23.63
C ALA A 255 -11.29 -17.79 -23.10
N LEU A 256 -10.51 -17.59 -22.03
CA LEU A 256 -9.92 -18.67 -21.26
C LEU A 256 -10.83 -18.96 -20.09
N GLU A 257 -11.20 -20.23 -19.93
CA GLU A 257 -12.04 -20.65 -18.83
C GLU A 257 -11.30 -20.46 -17.49
N THR A 258 -11.93 -19.72 -16.57
CA THR A 258 -11.40 -19.42 -15.23
C THR A 258 -12.28 -19.99 -14.12
N ASP A 259 -13.48 -20.44 -14.47
CA ASP A 259 -14.38 -21.12 -13.55
C ASP A 259 -13.95 -22.59 -13.40
N PRO A 260 -13.56 -23.01 -12.18
CA PRO A 260 -13.10 -24.37 -11.95
C PRO A 260 -14.24 -25.40 -11.95
N THR A 261 -15.50 -24.94 -11.97
CA THR A 261 -16.69 -25.80 -11.98
C THR A 261 -17.05 -26.30 -13.38
N ILE A 262 -16.59 -25.59 -14.42
CA ILE A 262 -16.93 -25.90 -15.81
C ILE A 262 -16.22 -27.17 -16.28
N GLU A 263 -17.01 -28.10 -16.80
CA GLU A 263 -16.55 -29.39 -17.31
C GLU A 263 -15.96 -29.27 -18.72
N ASN A 264 -14.91 -30.04 -19.00
CA ASN A 264 -14.38 -30.19 -20.35
C ASN A 264 -15.26 -31.13 -21.20
N GLY A 265 -14.83 -31.41 -22.44
CA GLY A 265 -15.52 -32.34 -23.33
C GLY A 265 -15.60 -33.79 -22.83
N GLU A 266 -14.85 -34.15 -21.78
CA GLU A 266 -14.94 -35.46 -21.11
C GLU A 266 -15.89 -35.46 -19.91
N GLY A 267 -16.57 -34.34 -19.63
CA GLY A 267 -17.39 -34.17 -18.43
C GLY A 267 -16.56 -34.08 -17.15
N LYS A 268 -15.31 -33.59 -17.20
CA LYS A 268 -14.44 -33.42 -16.02
C LYS A 268 -14.12 -31.95 -15.82
N SER A 269 -14.37 -31.43 -14.62
CA SER A 269 -14.08 -30.04 -14.25
C SER A 269 -12.68 -29.88 -13.65
N ALA A 270 -12.18 -28.64 -13.52
CA ALA A 270 -10.89 -28.41 -12.88
C ALA A 270 -10.86 -28.90 -11.42
N LEU A 271 -12.00 -28.87 -10.72
CA LEU A 271 -12.13 -29.49 -9.38
C LEU A 271 -11.88 -31.01 -9.43
N PHE A 272 -12.34 -31.72 -10.46
CA PHE A 272 -12.05 -33.15 -10.64
C PHE A 272 -10.54 -33.39 -10.79
N TYR A 273 -9.86 -32.63 -11.65
CA TYR A 273 -8.41 -32.77 -11.86
C TYR A 273 -7.60 -32.37 -10.62
N ALA A 274 -8.01 -31.34 -9.89
CA ALA A 274 -7.36 -30.95 -8.64
C ALA A 274 -7.57 -32.00 -7.53
N LEU A 275 -8.70 -32.70 -7.55
CA LEU A 275 -9.01 -33.77 -6.60
C LEU A 275 -8.09 -34.99 -6.77
N THR A 276 -7.88 -35.41 -8.03
CA THR A 276 -7.02 -36.52 -8.41
C THR A 276 -5.52 -36.18 -8.36
N ASN A 277 -5.18 -34.89 -8.26
CA ASN A 277 -3.80 -34.42 -8.08
C ASN A 277 -3.27 -34.70 -6.65
N ASN A 278 -1.97 -34.96 -6.56
CA ASN A 278 -1.25 -35.17 -5.30
C ASN A 278 -1.09 -33.90 -4.45
N GLN A 279 -1.51 -32.73 -4.92
CA GLN A 279 -1.44 -31.45 -4.21
C GLN A 279 -2.82 -30.96 -3.77
N PRO A 280 -3.30 -31.29 -2.55
CA PRO A 280 -4.62 -30.90 -2.06
C PRO A 280 -4.86 -29.39 -2.05
N ARG A 281 -3.79 -28.59 -1.90
CA ARG A 281 -3.86 -27.12 -1.87
C ARG A 281 -4.58 -26.53 -3.08
N PHE A 282 -4.45 -27.11 -4.27
CA PHE A 282 -5.12 -26.60 -5.47
C PHE A 282 -6.62 -26.83 -5.42
N LEU A 283 -7.06 -27.98 -4.89
CA LEU A 283 -8.48 -28.29 -4.75
C LEU A 283 -9.18 -27.26 -3.85
N TYR A 284 -8.65 -27.00 -2.66
CA TYR A 284 -9.25 -26.02 -1.75
C TYR A 284 -9.16 -24.58 -2.27
N PHE A 285 -8.07 -24.26 -2.98
CA PHE A 285 -7.91 -22.95 -3.60
C PHE A 285 -8.94 -22.70 -4.72
N LEU A 286 -9.13 -23.67 -5.62
CA LEU A 286 -10.14 -23.58 -6.68
C LEU A 286 -11.56 -23.63 -6.11
N TYR A 287 -11.79 -24.41 -5.05
CA TYR A 287 -13.04 -24.40 -4.31
C TYR A 287 -13.35 -23.00 -3.74
N ASP A 288 -12.40 -22.33 -3.10
CA ASP A 288 -12.63 -20.99 -2.53
C ASP A 288 -12.96 -19.95 -3.63
N HIS A 289 -12.29 -20.04 -4.77
CA HIS A 289 -12.64 -19.22 -5.93
C HIS A 289 -14.07 -19.49 -6.42
N ALA A 290 -14.43 -20.77 -6.54
CA ALA A 290 -15.79 -21.17 -6.94
C ALA A 290 -16.81 -20.66 -5.92
N ALA A 291 -16.62 -20.91 -4.63
CA ALA A 291 -17.52 -20.56 -3.53
C ALA A 291 -17.83 -19.06 -3.46
N ASN A 292 -16.87 -18.20 -3.78
CA ASN A 292 -17.04 -16.74 -3.88
C ASN A 292 -17.56 -16.28 -5.25
N ALA A 293 -18.43 -17.08 -5.88
CA ALA A 293 -19.07 -16.82 -7.17
C ALA A 293 -18.09 -16.43 -8.29
N CYS A 294 -16.88 -16.99 -8.29
CA CYS A 294 -15.85 -16.68 -9.29
C CYS A 294 -15.60 -15.17 -9.46
N LEU A 295 -15.73 -14.41 -8.36
CA LEU A 295 -15.63 -12.95 -8.29
C LEU A 295 -16.63 -12.21 -9.19
N LEU A 296 -17.79 -12.81 -9.46
CA LEU A 296 -18.87 -12.21 -10.26
C LEU A 296 -19.70 -11.17 -9.50
N THR A 297 -19.62 -11.16 -8.16
CA THR A 297 -20.32 -10.20 -7.30
C THR A 297 -19.35 -9.53 -6.33
N ASP A 298 -19.76 -8.40 -5.77
CA ASP A 298 -19.06 -7.74 -4.65
C ASP A 298 -19.23 -8.51 -3.33
N GLY A 299 -20.20 -9.44 -3.28
CA GLY A 299 -20.42 -10.36 -2.18
C GLY A 299 -19.27 -11.36 -2.04
N SER A 300 -19.08 -11.87 -0.83
CA SER A 300 -18.18 -13.00 -0.57
C SER A 300 -18.74 -13.84 0.57
N VAL A 301 -18.18 -15.02 0.81
CA VAL A 301 -18.56 -15.86 1.95
C VAL A 301 -18.39 -15.13 3.30
N ARG A 302 -17.57 -14.08 3.35
CA ARG A 302 -17.34 -13.26 4.57
C ARG A 302 -18.42 -12.21 4.81
N SER A 303 -18.97 -11.66 3.74
CA SER A 303 -20.10 -10.72 3.77
C SER A 303 -21.09 -11.16 2.70
N PRO A 304 -21.82 -12.26 2.98
CA PRO A 304 -22.64 -12.90 1.96
C PRO A 304 -23.78 -11.99 1.55
N ASP A 305 -24.14 -12.11 0.28
CA ASP A 305 -25.43 -11.68 -0.26
C ASP A 305 -26.21 -12.95 -0.69
N SER A 306 -27.40 -12.76 -1.27
CA SER A 306 -28.21 -13.88 -1.75
C SER A 306 -27.53 -14.67 -2.88
N VAL A 307 -26.66 -14.05 -3.67
CA VAL A 307 -25.95 -14.68 -4.78
C VAL A 307 -24.88 -15.65 -4.25
N ILE A 308 -24.14 -15.27 -3.19
CA ILE A 308 -23.15 -16.15 -2.56
C ILE A 308 -23.79 -17.43 -2.02
N VAL A 309 -24.94 -17.33 -1.38
CA VAL A 309 -25.67 -18.52 -0.90
C VAL A 309 -26.13 -19.40 -2.06
N GLY A 310 -26.67 -18.81 -3.13
CA GLY A 310 -27.06 -19.55 -4.33
C GLY A 310 -25.86 -20.27 -4.97
N ASN A 311 -24.71 -19.62 -4.96
CA ASN A 311 -23.49 -20.16 -5.53
C ASN A 311 -22.88 -21.30 -4.68
N LEU A 312 -22.86 -21.18 -3.34
CA LEU A 312 -22.46 -22.29 -2.45
C LEU A 312 -23.35 -23.52 -2.62
N MET A 313 -24.65 -23.31 -2.86
CA MET A 313 -25.59 -24.39 -3.19
C MET A 313 -25.26 -25.06 -4.51
N HIS A 314 -24.91 -24.29 -5.54
CA HIS A 314 -24.45 -24.84 -6.81
C HIS A 314 -23.16 -25.66 -6.66
N VAL A 315 -22.19 -25.15 -5.88
CA VAL A 315 -20.97 -25.90 -5.55
C VAL A 315 -21.29 -27.21 -4.81
N GLN A 316 -22.30 -27.22 -3.92
CA GLN A 316 -22.74 -28.45 -3.25
C GLN A 316 -23.20 -29.53 -4.25
N GLU A 317 -23.99 -29.14 -5.25
CA GLU A 317 -24.46 -30.04 -6.32
C GLU A 317 -23.28 -30.61 -7.11
N ILE A 318 -22.29 -29.76 -7.43
CA ILE A 318 -21.08 -30.18 -8.13
C ILE A 318 -20.28 -31.18 -7.30
N LEU A 319 -20.10 -30.95 -5.99
CA LEU A 319 -19.39 -31.87 -5.10
C LEU A 319 -20.09 -33.24 -5.01
N ILE A 320 -21.43 -33.26 -5.00
CA ILE A 320 -22.23 -34.49 -5.04
C ILE A 320 -21.99 -35.24 -6.36
N ASN A 321 -22.05 -34.53 -7.49
CA ASN A 321 -21.79 -35.12 -8.81
C ASN A 321 -20.36 -35.66 -8.95
N LEU A 322 -19.36 -34.92 -8.43
CA LEU A 322 -17.97 -35.35 -8.42
C LEU A 322 -17.77 -36.63 -7.60
N LYS A 323 -18.48 -36.78 -6.48
CA LYS A 323 -18.45 -38.01 -5.68
C LYS A 323 -18.90 -39.22 -6.51
N SER A 324 -20.04 -39.13 -7.19
CA SER A 324 -20.53 -40.21 -8.07
C SER A 324 -19.56 -40.51 -9.22
N LYS A 325 -18.90 -39.47 -9.78
CA LYS A 325 -17.87 -39.64 -10.81
C LYS A 325 -16.64 -40.37 -10.27
N VAL A 326 -16.12 -40.01 -9.10
CA VAL A 326 -14.97 -40.69 -8.46
C VAL A 326 -15.31 -42.14 -8.09
N GLU A 327 -16.55 -42.41 -7.64
CA GLU A 327 -17.02 -43.76 -7.33
C GLU A 327 -17.10 -44.66 -8.56
N SER A 328 -17.45 -44.12 -9.72
CA SER A 328 -17.58 -44.87 -10.98
C SER A 328 -16.28 -44.95 -11.79
N PHE A 329 -15.30 -44.08 -11.54
CA PHE A 329 -14.06 -44.02 -12.31
C PHE A 329 -13.05 -45.10 -11.88
N ASP A 330 -12.37 -45.68 -12.87
CA ASP A 330 -11.33 -46.70 -12.67
C ASP A 330 -9.99 -46.03 -12.36
N ILE A 331 -9.77 -45.73 -11.09
CA ILE A 331 -8.53 -45.17 -10.54
C ILE A 331 -8.02 -46.06 -9.41
N ASP A 332 -6.72 -45.93 -9.14
CA ASP A 332 -6.06 -46.57 -8.01
C ASP A 332 -6.88 -46.44 -6.73
N ALA A 333 -7.04 -47.56 -6.00
CA ALA A 333 -7.90 -47.64 -4.83
C ALA A 333 -7.51 -46.64 -3.73
N ASN A 334 -6.22 -46.32 -3.57
CA ASN A 334 -5.76 -45.32 -2.60
C ASN A 334 -6.09 -43.91 -3.07
N VAL A 335 -5.86 -43.60 -4.35
CA VAL A 335 -6.25 -42.30 -4.93
C VAL A 335 -7.76 -42.10 -4.81
N LYS A 336 -8.56 -43.14 -5.07
CA LYS A 336 -10.01 -43.13 -4.92
C LYS A 336 -10.43 -42.87 -3.48
N LYS A 337 -9.88 -43.63 -2.52
CA LYS A 337 -10.15 -43.44 -1.08
C LYS A 337 -9.79 -42.01 -0.64
N ASN A 338 -8.61 -41.52 -1.00
CA ASN A 338 -8.17 -40.16 -0.66
C ASN A 338 -9.04 -39.07 -1.31
N SER A 339 -9.49 -39.29 -2.54
CA SER A 339 -10.40 -38.37 -3.25
C SER A 339 -11.77 -38.32 -2.57
N LEU A 340 -12.32 -39.46 -2.18
CA LEU A 340 -13.59 -39.52 -1.46
C LEU A 340 -13.50 -38.88 -0.08
N LEU A 341 -12.37 -39.03 0.62
CA LEU A 341 -12.08 -38.34 1.87
C LEU A 341 -12.11 -36.81 1.69
N LYS A 342 -11.33 -36.29 0.74
CA LYS A 342 -11.29 -34.85 0.41
C LYS A 342 -12.66 -34.29 0.00
N LEU A 343 -13.45 -35.05 -0.77
CA LEU A 343 -14.80 -34.64 -1.16
C LEU A 343 -15.76 -34.58 0.04
N SER A 344 -15.64 -35.54 0.96
CA SER A 344 -16.38 -35.50 2.22
C SER A 344 -16.02 -34.23 2.99
N GLU A 345 -14.72 -33.91 3.07
CA GLU A 345 -14.20 -32.73 3.77
C GLU A 345 -14.73 -31.43 3.20
N LEU A 346 -14.64 -31.27 1.88
CA LEU A 346 -15.20 -30.12 1.19
C LEU A 346 -16.71 -30.03 1.33
N GLY A 347 -17.44 -31.14 1.19
CA GLY A 347 -18.89 -31.15 1.35
C GLY A 347 -19.32 -30.70 2.75
N ARG A 348 -18.62 -31.17 3.79
CA ARG A 348 -18.88 -30.74 5.16
C ARG A 348 -18.55 -29.25 5.37
N PHE A 349 -17.42 -28.79 4.84
CA PHE A 349 -17.03 -27.38 4.94
C PHE A 349 -18.00 -26.45 4.17
N ASN A 350 -18.46 -26.86 2.99
CA ASN A 350 -19.45 -26.12 2.21
C ASN A 350 -20.79 -26.02 2.95
N ASN A 351 -21.23 -27.09 3.60
CA ASN A 351 -22.42 -27.05 4.46
C ASN A 351 -22.29 -26.05 5.61
N PHE A 352 -21.11 -25.99 6.25
CA PHE A 352 -20.82 -24.95 7.25
C PHE A 352 -20.96 -23.54 6.65
N GLN A 353 -20.36 -23.29 5.49
CA GLN A 353 -20.45 -21.98 4.82
C GLN A 353 -21.90 -21.63 4.44
N ILE A 354 -22.67 -22.58 3.91
CA ILE A 354 -24.09 -22.41 3.56
C ILE A 354 -24.90 -22.03 4.81
N ASP A 355 -24.76 -22.78 5.90
CA ASP A 355 -25.51 -22.56 7.13
C ASP A 355 -25.22 -21.17 7.72
N VAL A 356 -23.93 -20.80 7.79
CA VAL A 356 -23.54 -19.48 8.30
C VAL A 356 -24.04 -18.36 7.38
N CYS A 357 -23.81 -18.46 6.07
CA CYS A 357 -24.15 -17.40 5.12
C CYS A 357 -25.66 -17.17 5.02
N ARG A 358 -26.46 -18.23 5.01
CA ARG A 358 -27.93 -18.13 5.05
C ARG A 358 -28.41 -17.39 6.28
N SER A 359 -27.93 -17.78 7.45
CA SER A 359 -28.32 -17.13 8.69
C SER A 359 -27.89 -15.67 8.74
N ILE A 360 -26.68 -15.33 8.24
CA ILE A 360 -26.25 -13.92 8.13
C ILE A 360 -27.20 -13.13 7.22
N ASN A 361 -27.56 -13.67 6.04
CA ASN A 361 -28.49 -13.01 5.12
C ASN A 361 -29.89 -12.84 5.71
N ILE A 362 -30.36 -13.81 6.50
CA ILE A 362 -31.65 -13.72 7.21
C ILE A 362 -31.62 -12.59 8.25
N ILE A 363 -30.51 -12.50 9.00
CA ILE A 363 -30.34 -11.47 10.03
C ILE A 363 -30.19 -10.07 9.40
N ARG A 364 -29.40 -9.94 8.31
CA ARG A 364 -29.12 -8.69 7.59
C ARG A 364 -30.16 -8.33 6.52
N SER A 365 -31.33 -8.98 6.53
CA SER A 365 -32.45 -8.67 5.64
C SER A 365 -32.71 -7.16 5.64
N PRO A 366 -33.12 -6.51 4.51
CA PRO A 366 -33.06 -5.06 4.27
C PRO A 366 -33.96 -4.17 5.15
N PHE A 367 -34.32 -4.61 6.34
CA PHE A 367 -34.91 -3.78 7.36
C PHE A 367 -33.91 -2.72 7.82
N ILE A 368 -34.24 -1.44 7.61
CA ILE A 368 -33.43 -0.34 8.12
C ILE A 368 -33.55 -0.36 9.66
N PRO A 369 -32.45 -0.52 10.42
CA PRO A 369 -32.53 -0.55 11.87
C PRO A 369 -33.16 0.73 12.41
N LEU A 370 -34.26 0.59 13.14
CA LEU A 370 -35.01 1.74 13.70
C LEU A 370 -34.30 2.39 14.90
N SER A 371 -33.30 1.72 15.50
CA SER A 371 -32.53 2.23 16.64
C SER A 371 -31.14 1.59 16.73
N LYS A 372 -30.22 2.22 17.49
CA LYS A 372 -28.88 1.66 17.79
C LYS A 372 -28.95 0.33 18.54
N VAL A 373 -29.99 0.15 19.37
CA VAL A 373 -30.25 -1.09 20.11
C VAL A 373 -30.59 -2.23 19.14
N CYS A 374 -31.46 -1.96 18.15
CA CYS A 374 -31.77 -2.93 17.10
C CYS A 374 -30.52 -3.31 16.30
N GLU A 375 -29.66 -2.33 15.97
CA GLU A 375 -28.42 -2.58 15.24
C GLU A 375 -27.41 -3.41 16.08
N ALA A 376 -27.29 -3.14 17.39
CA ALA A 376 -26.47 -3.93 18.29
C ALA A 376 -26.96 -5.38 18.41
N GLU A 377 -28.28 -5.57 18.49
CA GLU A 377 -28.95 -6.87 18.54
C GLU A 377 -28.72 -7.68 17.27
N GLU A 378 -28.88 -7.06 16.10
CA GLU A 378 -28.59 -7.68 14.80
C GLU A 378 -27.13 -8.15 14.73
N ARG A 379 -26.18 -7.25 15.06
CA ARG A 379 -24.74 -7.56 15.06
C ARG A 379 -24.38 -8.67 16.08
N ARG A 380 -25.02 -8.69 17.26
CA ARG A 380 -24.86 -9.77 18.26
C ARG A 380 -25.34 -11.09 17.67
N ASN A 381 -26.52 -11.10 17.05
CA ASN A 381 -27.12 -12.30 16.49
C ASN A 381 -26.27 -12.90 15.36
N VAL A 382 -25.63 -12.06 14.54
CA VAL A 382 -24.65 -12.53 13.55
C VAL A 382 -23.49 -13.26 14.23
N ILE A 383 -22.86 -12.67 15.25
CA ILE A 383 -21.75 -13.29 15.98
C ILE A 383 -22.19 -14.60 16.66
N MET A 384 -23.34 -14.59 17.32
CA MET A 384 -23.91 -15.77 17.96
C MET A 384 -24.15 -16.91 16.97
N ASN A 385 -24.62 -16.58 15.77
CA ASN A 385 -24.82 -17.56 14.71
C ASN A 385 -23.50 -18.14 14.17
N ILE A 386 -22.46 -17.32 14.01
CA ILE A 386 -21.12 -17.79 13.63
C ILE A 386 -20.60 -18.78 14.68
N LEU A 387 -20.70 -18.42 15.97
CA LEU A 387 -20.23 -19.27 17.09
C LEU A 387 -20.99 -20.60 17.16
N ARG A 388 -22.32 -20.58 17.05
CA ARG A 388 -23.16 -21.79 17.07
C ARG A 388 -22.85 -22.74 15.92
N ASN A 389 -22.64 -22.21 14.72
CA ASN A 389 -22.26 -23.04 13.58
C ASN A 389 -20.83 -23.55 13.72
N TYR A 390 -19.88 -22.74 14.18
CA TYR A 390 -18.52 -23.22 14.45
C TYR A 390 -18.52 -24.37 15.45
N GLU A 391 -19.31 -24.29 16.53
CA GLU A 391 -19.48 -25.39 17.50
C GLU A 391 -20.10 -26.64 16.87
N LYS A 392 -21.17 -26.49 16.08
CA LYS A 392 -21.84 -27.59 15.36
C LYS A 392 -20.87 -28.35 14.44
N TYR A 393 -19.97 -27.63 13.77
CA TYR A 393 -19.02 -28.18 12.81
C TYR A 393 -17.62 -28.42 13.43
N PHE A 394 -17.44 -28.16 14.73
CA PHE A 394 -16.13 -28.22 15.39
C PHE A 394 -15.54 -29.62 15.40
N GLU A 395 -16.38 -30.65 15.52
CA GLU A 395 -16.00 -32.06 15.52
C GLU A 395 -16.46 -32.66 14.20
N TRP A 396 -15.70 -33.63 13.69
CA TRP A 396 -16.05 -34.31 12.45
C TRP A 396 -17.10 -35.40 12.70
N ASN A 397 -17.02 -36.15 13.81
CA ASN A 397 -18.08 -37.07 14.24
C ASN A 397 -18.56 -36.74 15.66
N ALA A 398 -19.71 -36.06 15.78
CA ALA A 398 -20.29 -35.66 17.07
C ALA A 398 -20.76 -36.83 17.95
N GLU A 399 -20.86 -38.04 17.40
CA GLU A 399 -21.29 -39.25 18.11
C GLU A 399 -20.15 -39.96 18.86
N VAL A 400 -18.89 -39.57 18.64
CA VAL A 400 -17.76 -40.20 19.30
C VAL A 400 -17.44 -39.42 20.57
N SER A 401 -17.90 -39.90 21.74
CA SER A 401 -17.43 -39.45 23.06
C SER A 401 -15.99 -39.94 23.32
N ALA A 402 -15.08 -39.62 22.41
CA ALA A 402 -13.78 -40.25 22.27
C ALA A 402 -12.78 -39.72 23.30
N GLU A 403 -11.81 -40.56 23.64
CA GLU A 403 -10.57 -40.11 24.27
C GLU A 403 -9.91 -39.03 23.38
N GLU A 404 -9.29 -38.02 24.00
CA GLU A 404 -8.66 -36.88 23.31
C GLU A 404 -7.66 -37.29 22.21
N PHE A 405 -7.04 -38.46 22.37
CA PHE A 405 -6.18 -39.07 21.36
C PHE A 405 -6.92 -39.37 20.05
N LEU A 406 -8.14 -39.92 20.11
CA LEU A 406 -8.93 -40.20 18.91
C LEU A 406 -9.37 -38.91 18.22
N LEU A 407 -9.71 -37.87 18.99
CA LEU A 407 -10.00 -36.53 18.45
C LEU A 407 -8.78 -35.92 17.73
N PHE A 408 -7.57 -36.16 18.25
CA PHE A 408 -6.36 -35.76 17.56
C PHE A 408 -6.13 -36.53 16.25
N TYR A 409 -6.37 -37.84 16.23
CA TYR A 409 -6.26 -38.63 14.98
C TYR A 409 -7.26 -38.15 13.93
N GLU A 410 -8.50 -37.87 14.33
CA GLU A 410 -9.52 -37.30 13.46
C GLU A 410 -9.09 -35.90 12.97
N PHE A 411 -8.54 -35.06 13.86
CA PHE A 411 -7.94 -33.78 13.48
C PHE A 411 -6.80 -33.92 12.48
N PHE A 412 -5.93 -34.90 12.68
CA PHE A 412 -4.79 -35.15 11.82
C PHE A 412 -5.22 -35.70 10.45
N GLU A 413 -6.15 -36.65 10.43
CA GLU A 413 -6.71 -37.25 9.21
C GLU A 413 -7.46 -36.21 8.38
N HIS A 414 -8.27 -35.37 9.03
CA HIS A 414 -9.07 -34.32 8.39
C HIS A 414 -8.44 -32.92 8.47
N GLY A 415 -7.11 -32.85 8.48
CA GLY A 415 -6.39 -31.61 8.74
C GLY A 415 -6.80 -30.45 7.84
N HIS A 416 -7.04 -30.69 6.54
CA HIS A 416 -7.45 -29.64 5.61
C HIS A 416 -8.86 -29.10 5.89
N TYR A 417 -9.81 -29.95 6.27
CA TYR A 417 -11.15 -29.51 6.69
C TYR A 417 -11.07 -28.55 7.87
N TYR A 418 -10.36 -28.97 8.93
CA TYR A 418 -10.19 -28.13 10.12
C TYR A 418 -9.43 -26.85 9.80
N ASP A 419 -8.43 -26.94 8.92
CA ASP A 419 -7.67 -25.77 8.52
C ASP A 419 -8.54 -24.70 7.86
N ASN A 420 -9.48 -25.11 7.00
CA ASN A 420 -10.42 -24.20 6.34
C ASN A 420 -11.54 -23.74 7.26
N LEU A 421 -12.10 -24.63 8.08
CA LEU A 421 -13.14 -24.30 9.06
C LEU A 421 -12.64 -23.21 10.01
N ASP A 422 -11.48 -23.42 10.63
CA ASP A 422 -10.98 -22.51 11.65
C ASP A 422 -10.56 -21.16 11.04
N PHE A 423 -9.96 -21.17 9.83
CA PHE A 423 -9.61 -19.95 9.11
C PHE A 423 -10.87 -19.17 8.71
N CYS A 424 -11.81 -19.80 8.01
CA CYS A 424 -13.06 -19.19 7.56
C CYS A 424 -13.87 -18.62 8.74
N SER A 425 -13.97 -19.37 9.84
CA SER A 425 -14.65 -18.91 11.05
C SER A 425 -13.94 -17.72 11.69
N ALA A 426 -12.60 -17.74 11.77
CA ALA A 426 -11.83 -16.60 12.27
C ALA A 426 -12.09 -15.35 11.43
N VAL A 427 -12.07 -15.48 10.10
CA VAL A 427 -12.36 -14.37 9.17
C VAL A 427 -13.75 -13.78 9.45
N MET A 428 -14.79 -14.61 9.39
CA MET A 428 -16.17 -14.14 9.60
C MET A 428 -16.36 -13.55 10.99
N PHE A 429 -15.77 -14.19 12.01
CA PHE A 429 -15.87 -13.74 13.39
C PHE A 429 -15.25 -12.35 13.55
N PHE A 430 -14.02 -12.17 13.07
CA PHE A 430 -13.31 -10.89 13.16
C PHE A 430 -14.08 -9.78 12.44
N ASP A 431 -14.50 -10.01 11.20
CA ASP A 431 -15.25 -9.02 10.40
C ASP A 431 -16.52 -8.52 11.11
N ASN A 432 -17.21 -9.41 11.81
CA ASN A 432 -18.44 -9.08 12.52
C ASN A 432 -18.20 -8.61 13.97
N LEU A 433 -17.07 -8.98 14.58
CA LEU A 433 -16.76 -8.60 15.96
C LEU A 433 -16.47 -7.11 16.06
N TYR A 434 -15.76 -6.58 15.06
CA TYR A 434 -15.52 -5.14 14.94
C TYR A 434 -16.85 -4.38 14.87
N LEU A 435 -17.78 -4.84 14.02
CA LEU A 435 -19.11 -4.25 13.92
C LEU A 435 -19.83 -4.34 15.28
N LEU A 436 -19.82 -5.49 15.93
CA LEU A 436 -20.46 -5.62 17.24
C LEU A 436 -19.92 -4.61 18.26
N LYS A 437 -18.59 -4.45 18.35
CA LYS A 437 -17.94 -3.50 19.26
C LYS A 437 -18.36 -2.05 19.04
N GLU A 438 -18.52 -1.60 17.79
CA GLU A 438 -18.97 -0.23 17.49
C GLU A 438 -20.36 0.11 18.09
N ARG A 439 -21.11 -0.91 18.54
CA ARG A 439 -22.48 -0.77 19.01
C ARG A 439 -22.73 -1.34 20.41
N LEU A 440 -22.00 -2.36 20.86
CA LEU A 440 -22.23 -3.04 22.14
C LEU A 440 -20.96 -3.00 23.02
N LYS A 441 -21.13 -2.49 24.24
CA LYS A 441 -20.13 -2.60 25.31
C LYS A 441 -20.35 -3.91 26.07
N LEU A 442 -19.29 -4.69 26.23
CA LEU A 442 -19.26 -5.85 27.14
C LEU A 442 -18.41 -5.51 28.35
N SER A 443 -18.76 -6.07 29.50
CA SER A 443 -17.96 -5.93 30.71
C SER A 443 -16.60 -6.64 30.59
N GLY A 444 -15.58 -6.07 31.23
CA GLY A 444 -14.25 -6.67 31.38
C GLY A 444 -13.36 -6.65 30.11
N LYS A 445 -12.44 -7.62 30.04
CA LYS A 445 -11.47 -7.80 28.93
C LYS A 445 -11.94 -8.84 27.90
N THR A 446 -13.23 -9.17 27.91
CA THR A 446 -13.86 -10.26 27.13
C THR A 446 -13.54 -10.18 25.63
N TYR A 447 -13.66 -8.99 25.05
CA TYR A 447 -13.29 -8.75 23.65
C TYR A 447 -11.80 -8.93 23.38
N LEU A 448 -10.93 -8.37 24.23
CA LEU A 448 -9.49 -8.47 24.10
C LEU A 448 -9.02 -9.92 24.17
N GLU A 449 -9.58 -10.69 25.11
CA GLU A 449 -9.22 -12.08 25.31
C GLU A 449 -9.53 -12.91 24.07
N ILE A 450 -10.75 -12.80 23.53
CA ILE A 450 -11.14 -13.60 22.37
C ILE A 450 -10.36 -13.21 21.10
N GLU A 451 -10.11 -11.92 20.87
CA GLU A 451 -9.31 -11.46 19.73
C GLU A 451 -7.86 -11.94 19.83
N SER A 452 -7.26 -11.84 21.03
CA SER A 452 -5.89 -12.28 21.27
C SER A 452 -5.77 -13.78 20.99
N ARG A 453 -6.73 -14.59 21.49
CA ARG A 453 -6.74 -16.04 21.30
C ARG A 453 -6.90 -16.44 19.85
N PHE A 454 -7.85 -15.84 19.11
CA PHE A 454 -7.99 -16.10 17.68
C PHE A 454 -6.74 -15.67 16.90
N PHE A 455 -6.19 -14.49 17.20
CA PHE A 455 -4.98 -14.01 16.54
C PHE A 455 -3.83 -14.98 16.76
N PHE A 456 -3.57 -15.39 18.01
CA PHE A 456 -2.48 -16.30 18.34
C PHE A 456 -2.67 -17.67 17.68
N PHE A 457 -3.90 -18.18 17.66
CA PHE A 457 -4.21 -19.44 16.99
C PHE A 457 -3.80 -19.38 15.50
N ILE A 458 -4.26 -18.35 14.78
CA ILE A 458 -3.93 -18.19 13.36
C ILE A 458 -2.43 -17.97 13.15
N TYR A 459 -1.82 -17.09 13.94
CA TYR A 459 -0.40 -16.77 13.87
C TYR A 459 0.46 -18.03 14.09
N ARG A 460 0.20 -18.80 15.15
CA ARG A 460 0.95 -20.02 15.45
C ARG A 460 0.75 -21.10 14.41
N LYS A 461 -0.49 -21.31 13.96
CA LYS A 461 -0.77 -22.25 12.88
C LYS A 461 0.11 -21.96 11.67
N LYS A 462 0.13 -20.72 11.21
CA LYS A 462 0.95 -20.29 10.07
C LYS A 462 2.45 -20.36 10.34
N TYR A 463 2.88 -20.02 11.54
CA TYR A 463 4.27 -20.15 11.97
C TYR A 463 4.74 -21.62 11.88
N PHE A 464 3.97 -22.54 12.47
CA PHE A 464 4.30 -23.96 12.45
C PHE A 464 4.18 -24.56 11.05
N GLU A 465 3.21 -24.16 10.23
CA GLU A 465 3.14 -24.52 8.80
C GLU A 465 4.47 -24.21 8.09
N SER A 466 5.03 -23.00 8.30
CA SER A 466 6.31 -22.59 7.69
C SER A 466 7.55 -23.37 8.16
N ILE A 467 7.51 -23.93 9.38
CA ILE A 467 8.57 -24.78 9.94
C ILE A 467 8.48 -26.20 9.37
N VAL A 468 7.26 -26.73 9.25
CA VAL A 468 6.98 -28.06 8.72
C VAL A 468 7.47 -28.18 7.29
N GLU A 469 7.28 -27.14 6.46
CA GLU A 469 7.81 -27.10 5.09
C GLU A 469 9.33 -27.31 5.03
N LYS A 470 10.06 -26.96 6.10
CA LYS A 470 11.51 -27.10 6.20
C LYS A 470 11.97 -28.40 6.88
N SER A 471 11.08 -29.14 7.55
CA SER A 471 11.45 -30.29 8.38
C SER A 471 10.34 -31.33 8.57
N PHE A 472 10.39 -32.42 7.79
CA PHE A 472 9.36 -33.49 7.80
C PHE A 472 9.17 -34.15 9.18
N GLY A 473 10.20 -34.17 10.02
CA GLY A 473 10.15 -34.78 11.36
C GLY A 473 9.30 -34.03 12.38
N LEU A 474 8.95 -32.76 12.12
CA LEU A 474 8.20 -31.90 13.05
C LEU A 474 6.70 -31.85 12.79
N HIS A 475 6.23 -32.38 11.65
CA HIS A 475 4.83 -32.25 11.21
C HIS A 475 3.80 -32.70 12.24
N LEU A 476 3.99 -33.89 12.82
CA LEU A 476 3.05 -34.45 13.80
C LEU A 476 3.00 -33.60 15.09
N VAL A 477 4.16 -33.11 15.55
CA VAL A 477 4.24 -32.29 16.76
C VAL A 477 3.59 -30.93 16.53
N SER A 478 3.87 -30.30 15.39
CA SER A 478 3.21 -29.07 14.98
C SER A 478 1.69 -29.22 14.90
N ARG A 479 1.19 -30.33 14.33
CA ARG A 479 -0.25 -30.62 14.28
C ARG A 479 -0.84 -30.81 15.69
N MET A 480 -0.14 -31.49 16.60
CA MET A 480 -0.59 -31.66 17.98
C MET A 480 -0.70 -30.32 18.71
N ILE A 481 0.29 -29.42 18.54
CA ILE A 481 0.24 -28.07 19.12
C ILE A 481 -0.97 -27.30 18.59
N ILE A 482 -1.19 -27.32 17.27
CA ILE A 482 -2.33 -26.63 16.66
C ILE A 482 -3.66 -27.20 17.17
N PHE A 483 -3.75 -28.53 17.35
CA PHE A 483 -4.94 -29.18 17.91
C PHE A 483 -5.24 -28.71 19.34
N GLN A 484 -4.23 -28.65 20.20
CA GLN A 484 -4.38 -28.17 21.58
C GLN A 484 -4.81 -26.70 21.63
N GLU A 485 -4.20 -25.85 20.81
CA GLU A 485 -4.60 -24.46 20.66
C GLU A 485 -6.06 -24.33 20.18
N ARG A 486 -6.48 -25.22 19.26
CA ARG A 486 -7.85 -25.27 18.77
C ARG A 486 -8.84 -25.64 19.88
N LEU A 487 -8.51 -26.62 20.72
CA LEU A 487 -9.33 -26.98 21.89
C LEU A 487 -9.39 -25.83 22.89
N SER A 488 -8.27 -25.16 23.16
CA SER A 488 -8.24 -23.98 24.02
C SER A 488 -9.12 -22.86 23.47
N LEU A 489 -9.04 -22.59 22.16
CA LEU A 489 -9.86 -21.59 21.48
C LEU A 489 -11.35 -21.90 21.61
N LYS A 490 -11.76 -23.18 21.48
CA LYS A 490 -13.15 -23.62 21.69
C LYS A 490 -13.68 -23.21 23.07
N THR A 491 -12.88 -23.39 24.13
CA THR A 491 -13.25 -23.01 25.49
C THR A 491 -13.45 -21.50 25.61
N TYR A 492 -12.55 -20.70 25.06
CA TYR A 492 -12.70 -19.23 25.07
C TYR A 492 -13.91 -18.76 24.26
N LEU A 493 -14.19 -19.40 23.13
CA LEU A 493 -15.37 -19.09 22.32
C LEU A 493 -16.67 -19.39 23.05
N ARG A 494 -16.72 -20.48 23.83
CA ARG A 494 -17.87 -20.78 24.70
C ARG A 494 -18.06 -19.73 25.78
N SER A 495 -17.00 -19.35 26.49
CA SER A 495 -17.10 -18.29 27.50
C SER A 495 -17.51 -16.95 26.90
N PHE A 496 -17.01 -16.61 25.70
CA PHE A 496 -17.41 -15.41 24.98
C PHE A 496 -18.89 -15.46 24.55
N LYS A 497 -19.35 -16.61 24.05
CA LYS A 497 -20.74 -16.87 23.70
C LYS A 497 -21.67 -16.73 24.91
N GLU A 498 -21.31 -17.32 26.04
CA GLU A 498 -22.05 -17.21 27.31
C GLU A 498 -22.11 -15.75 27.79
N ALA A 499 -21.01 -15.00 27.68
CA ALA A 499 -21.00 -13.57 28.01
C ALA A 499 -21.97 -12.78 27.12
N LEU A 500 -22.03 -13.08 25.81
CA LEU A 500 -22.97 -12.44 24.88
C LEU A 500 -24.43 -12.82 25.15
N GLU A 501 -24.70 -14.07 25.55
CA GLU A 501 -26.06 -14.55 25.88
C GLU A 501 -26.57 -13.93 27.18
N ASN A 502 -25.68 -13.70 28.15
CA ASN A 502 -26.02 -13.13 29.45
C ASN A 502 -26.12 -11.59 29.43
N GLU A 503 -25.52 -10.92 28.43
CA GLU A 503 -25.58 -9.46 28.32
C GLU A 503 -26.95 -8.99 27.78
N LEU A 504 -27.68 -8.22 28.59
CA LEU A 504 -28.93 -7.56 28.21
C LEU A 504 -28.64 -6.32 27.36
N ILE A 505 -28.93 -6.35 26.05
CA ILE A 505 -28.76 -5.17 25.20
C ILE A 505 -29.79 -4.10 25.56
N CYS A 506 -29.31 -2.93 25.95
CA CYS A 506 -30.13 -1.78 26.33
C CYS A 506 -29.42 -0.47 25.98
N GLU A 507 -30.07 0.68 26.20
CA GLU A 507 -29.47 1.97 25.86
C GLU A 507 -28.18 2.27 26.64
N SER A 508 -27.99 1.70 27.84
CA SER A 508 -26.82 1.99 28.68
C SER A 508 -25.54 1.26 28.25
N ASN A 509 -25.65 0.12 27.56
CA ASN A 509 -24.51 -0.61 27.02
C ASN A 509 -24.40 -0.50 25.49
N THR A 510 -25.28 0.28 24.85
CA THR A 510 -25.18 0.59 23.43
C THR A 510 -24.61 1.98 23.20
N VAL A 511 -23.71 2.09 22.22
CA VAL A 511 -23.01 3.34 21.95
C VAL A 511 -23.20 3.83 20.52
N GLY A 512 -23.14 5.15 20.33
CA GLY A 512 -23.16 5.77 19.00
C GLY A 512 -21.86 5.54 18.24
N ASN A 513 -20.72 5.58 18.93
CA ASN A 513 -19.38 5.19 18.48
C ASN A 513 -18.54 4.99 19.76
N LEU A 514 -17.83 3.87 19.90
CA LEU A 514 -16.86 3.73 20.99
C LEU A 514 -15.68 4.71 20.81
N PRO A 515 -15.12 5.28 21.89
CA PRO A 515 -13.84 5.97 21.85
C PRO A 515 -12.74 5.01 21.37
N ASP A 516 -11.85 5.46 20.46
CA ASP A 516 -10.75 4.65 19.89
C ASP A 516 -9.90 3.93 20.94
N SER A 517 -9.78 4.46 22.15
CA SER A 517 -9.04 3.86 23.27
C SER A 517 -9.73 2.63 23.89
N GLU A 518 -11.07 2.59 23.93
CA GLU A 518 -11.85 1.46 24.47
C GLU A 518 -11.94 0.30 23.46
N VAL A 519 -11.75 0.58 22.17
CA VAL A 519 -11.78 -0.45 21.12
C VAL A 519 -10.43 -1.16 20.99
N ARG A 520 -9.28 -0.49 21.24
CA ARG A 520 -7.90 -1.02 21.05
C ARG A 520 -7.54 -2.20 21.97
N THR A 521 -7.21 -3.35 21.39
CA THR A 521 -7.04 -4.63 22.10
C THR A 521 -5.75 -5.34 21.69
N LEU A 522 -5.54 -5.66 20.42
CA LEU A 522 -4.31 -6.34 19.98
C LEU A 522 -3.05 -5.47 20.07
N THR A 523 -3.19 -4.14 20.12
CA THR A 523 -2.08 -3.22 20.45
C THR A 523 -1.52 -3.38 21.86
N ASN A 524 -2.31 -3.95 22.78
CA ASN A 524 -1.87 -4.19 24.15
C ASN A 524 -0.93 -5.40 24.25
N ILE A 525 -0.74 -6.15 23.15
CA ILE A 525 0.26 -7.23 23.05
C ILE A 525 1.47 -6.66 22.31
N PRO A 526 2.56 -6.32 23.03
CA PRO A 526 3.62 -5.54 22.43
C PRO A 526 4.37 -6.28 21.32
N GLN A 527 4.48 -7.60 21.37
CA GLN A 527 5.11 -8.44 20.34
C GLN A 527 4.37 -8.30 19.00
N ILE A 528 3.04 -8.44 19.01
CA ILE A 528 2.19 -8.31 17.82
C ILE A 528 2.32 -6.90 17.24
N TYR A 529 2.13 -5.88 18.08
CA TYR A 529 2.20 -4.50 17.64
C TYR A 529 3.56 -4.16 17.03
N SER A 530 4.63 -4.66 17.66
CA SER A 530 6.00 -4.46 17.22
C SER A 530 6.27 -5.11 15.86
N GLU A 531 5.77 -6.32 15.62
CA GLU A 531 5.89 -7.01 14.33
C GLU A 531 5.22 -6.22 13.19
N PHE A 532 3.99 -5.76 13.40
CA PHE A 532 3.29 -4.94 12.39
C PHE A 532 4.03 -3.63 12.08
N LEU A 533 4.60 -3.01 13.10
CA LEU A 533 5.34 -1.77 12.93
C LEU A 533 6.66 -2.00 12.19
N VAL A 534 7.43 -3.03 12.58
CA VAL A 534 8.70 -3.41 11.97
C VAL A 534 8.51 -3.70 10.49
N LEU A 535 7.48 -4.49 10.15
CA LEU A 535 7.20 -4.84 8.77
C LEU A 535 6.74 -3.65 7.92
N ARG A 536 5.91 -2.76 8.48
CA ARG A 536 5.55 -1.50 7.83
C ARG A 536 6.80 -0.67 7.53
N LEU A 537 7.64 -0.47 8.54
CA LEU A 537 8.83 0.35 8.42
C LEU A 537 9.79 -0.23 7.38
N LYS A 538 10.00 -1.55 7.39
CA LYS A 538 10.80 -2.29 6.41
C LYS A 538 10.28 -2.11 4.98
N HIS A 539 8.96 -2.15 4.77
CA HIS A 539 8.36 -1.93 3.45
C HIS A 539 8.71 -0.55 2.88
N TYR A 540 8.45 0.52 3.63
CA TYR A 540 8.69 1.89 3.13
C TYR A 540 10.18 2.23 3.04
N LEU A 541 11.03 1.64 3.89
CA LEU A 541 12.49 1.75 3.75
C LEU A 541 12.98 1.07 2.47
N LYS A 542 12.52 -0.16 2.18
CA LYS A 542 12.87 -0.86 0.94
C LYS A 542 12.44 -0.06 -0.29
N ALA A 543 11.21 0.47 -0.29
CA ALA A 543 10.69 1.30 -1.39
C ALA A 543 11.51 2.59 -1.60
N ALA A 544 11.91 3.27 -0.52
CA ALA A 544 12.77 4.45 -0.59
C ALA A 544 14.22 4.15 -0.96
N ALA A 545 14.76 3.00 -0.54
CA ALA A 545 16.14 2.62 -0.83
C ALA A 545 16.33 2.22 -2.30
N SER A 546 15.34 1.56 -2.91
CA SER A 546 15.40 1.08 -4.28
C SER A 546 15.11 2.14 -5.34
N ILE A 547 14.38 3.22 -5.02
CA ILE A 547 13.89 4.16 -6.03
C ILE A 547 14.95 5.10 -6.62
N GLU A 548 15.01 5.23 -7.95
CA GLU A 548 15.80 6.27 -8.61
C GLU A 548 15.06 7.60 -8.60
N LEU A 549 15.75 8.69 -8.24
CA LEU A 549 15.14 10.01 -8.07
C LEU A 549 15.03 10.75 -9.41
N ILE A 550 14.20 10.20 -10.31
CA ILE A 550 14.02 10.71 -11.68
C ILE A 550 12.80 11.64 -11.77
N ASP A 551 11.84 11.47 -10.86
CA ASP A 551 10.54 12.12 -10.93
C ASP A 551 10.00 12.57 -9.55
N PHE A 552 8.84 13.22 -9.58
CA PHE A 552 8.13 13.68 -8.39
C PHE A 552 7.59 12.51 -7.53
N LYS A 553 7.27 11.37 -8.14
CA LYS A 553 6.83 10.16 -7.44
C LYS A 553 7.89 9.72 -6.43
N ALA A 554 9.16 9.76 -6.79
CA ALA A 554 10.27 9.43 -5.90
C ALA A 554 10.35 10.35 -4.67
N VAL A 555 10.09 11.64 -4.84
CA VAL A 555 10.04 12.62 -3.73
C VAL A 555 8.92 12.28 -2.75
N LEU A 556 7.73 11.94 -3.23
CA LEU A 556 6.60 11.55 -2.38
C LEU A 556 6.88 10.28 -1.59
N ILE A 557 7.53 9.28 -2.19
CA ILE A 557 7.94 8.04 -1.52
C ILE A 557 8.88 8.36 -0.36
N LEU A 558 9.88 9.22 -0.58
CA LEU A 558 10.81 9.62 0.48
C LEU A 558 10.11 10.39 1.61
N GLN A 559 9.20 11.32 1.29
CA GLN A 559 8.38 12.00 2.30
C GLN A 559 7.55 11.01 3.12
N ARG A 560 6.91 10.06 2.44
CA ARG A 560 6.10 9.03 3.07
C ARG A 560 6.93 8.16 4.00
N THR A 561 8.12 7.75 3.57
CA THR A 561 9.06 6.99 4.39
C THR A 561 9.51 7.78 5.61
N LEU A 562 9.85 9.08 5.48
CA LEU A 562 10.18 9.94 6.63
C LEU A 562 9.02 10.08 7.61
N GLN A 563 7.79 10.22 7.10
CA GLN A 563 6.59 10.25 7.92
C GLN A 563 6.44 8.94 8.71
N VAL A 564 6.59 7.78 8.06
CA VAL A 564 6.50 6.46 8.68
C VAL A 564 7.59 6.28 9.74
N ILE A 565 8.84 6.64 9.44
CA ILE A 565 9.93 6.60 10.43
C ILE A 565 9.53 7.45 11.65
N GLY A 566 9.04 8.68 11.42
CA GLY A 566 8.58 9.58 12.48
C GLY A 566 7.43 9.01 13.32
N GLU A 567 6.53 8.22 12.73
CA GLU A 567 5.48 7.48 13.44
C GLU A 567 6.06 6.34 14.28
N CYS A 568 7.08 5.63 13.77
CA CYS A 568 7.75 4.52 14.46
C CYS A 568 8.66 4.95 15.62
N VAL A 569 9.19 6.19 15.60
CA VAL A 569 10.04 6.72 16.68
C VAL A 569 9.29 7.57 17.71
N LYS A 570 7.95 7.49 17.70
CA LYS A 570 7.11 8.16 18.71
C LYS A 570 7.42 7.55 20.08
N GLU A 571 7.42 8.37 21.13
CA GLU A 571 7.42 7.85 22.50
C GLU A 571 6.05 7.21 22.73
N SER A 572 6.05 5.90 22.89
CA SER A 572 4.88 5.06 23.12
C SER A 572 5.17 4.08 24.26
N ASP A 573 4.16 3.30 24.63
CA ASP A 573 4.16 2.39 25.77
C ASP A 573 5.42 1.52 25.87
N PHE A 574 5.79 1.32 27.13
CA PHE A 574 7.08 0.91 27.68
C PHE A 574 7.63 -0.46 27.20
N LYS A 575 6.88 -1.22 26.38
CA LYS A 575 7.22 -2.61 26.01
C LYS A 575 7.26 -2.91 24.50
N SER A 576 7.41 -1.90 23.63
CA SER A 576 7.40 -2.12 22.16
C SER A 576 8.74 -1.81 21.48
N VAL A 577 8.95 -2.37 20.28
CA VAL A 577 10.11 -2.09 19.40
C VAL A 577 10.26 -0.61 19.04
N GLN A 578 9.20 0.21 19.18
CA GLN A 578 9.26 1.67 19.03
C GLN A 578 10.28 2.29 19.98
N LYS A 579 10.35 1.77 21.21
CA LYS A 579 11.35 2.22 22.18
C LYS A 579 12.74 1.95 21.63
N VAL A 580 13.00 0.73 21.17
CA VAL A 580 14.29 0.34 20.57
C VAL A 580 14.67 1.27 19.40
N PHE A 581 13.74 1.55 18.47
CA PHE A 581 13.98 2.52 17.39
C PHE A 581 14.30 3.92 17.92
N SER A 582 13.56 4.39 18.92
CA SER A 582 13.71 5.72 19.51
C SER A 582 15.01 5.90 20.31
N LEU A 583 15.61 4.82 20.79
CA LEU A 583 16.88 4.81 21.54
C LEU A 583 18.10 4.80 20.63
N ILE A 584 17.97 4.15 19.48
CA ILE A 584 19.09 3.95 18.55
C ILE A 584 19.32 5.17 17.67
N ILE A 585 18.23 5.89 17.37
CA ILE A 585 18.32 7.16 16.65
C ILE A 585 18.78 8.27 17.61
N PRO A 586 19.78 9.10 17.22
CA PRO A 586 20.19 10.26 18.00
C PRO A 586 18.99 11.15 18.40
N GLU A 587 18.94 11.60 19.64
CA GLU A 587 17.83 12.39 20.19
C GLU A 587 17.47 13.61 19.32
N GLU A 588 18.48 14.28 18.77
CA GLU A 588 18.30 15.38 17.83
C GLU A 588 17.52 14.93 16.58
N LEU A 589 17.97 13.86 15.91
CA LEU A 589 17.30 13.31 14.73
C LEU A 589 15.88 12.81 15.06
N ARG A 590 15.69 12.18 16.22
CA ARG A 590 14.35 11.75 16.68
C ARG A 590 13.40 12.94 16.81
N SER A 591 13.84 14.03 17.43
CA SER A 591 13.06 15.27 17.53
C SER A 591 12.72 15.85 16.15
N ILE A 592 13.67 15.78 15.22
CA ILE A 592 13.47 16.23 13.83
C ILE A 592 12.44 15.37 13.11
N LEU A 593 12.54 14.05 13.18
CA LEU A 593 11.63 13.10 12.54
C LEU A 593 10.20 13.23 13.09
N LYS A 594 10.05 13.38 14.42
CA LYS A 594 8.75 13.67 15.05
C LYS A 594 8.14 14.95 14.50
N GLN A 595 8.96 16.00 14.35
CA GLN A 595 8.50 17.27 13.78
C GLN A 595 8.12 17.11 12.31
N ILE A 596 8.95 16.49 11.47
CA ILE A 596 8.63 16.21 10.06
C ILE A 596 7.30 15.46 9.96
N ARG A 597 7.12 14.40 10.75
CA ARG A 597 5.86 13.64 10.80
C ARG A 597 4.68 14.55 11.13
N ASN A 598 4.79 15.42 12.13
CA ASN A 598 3.70 16.31 12.50
C ASN A 598 3.40 17.35 11.41
N GLU A 599 4.42 17.92 10.78
CA GLU A 599 4.24 18.88 9.68
C GLU A 599 3.66 18.23 8.41
N LEU A 600 3.95 16.94 8.17
CA LEU A 600 3.38 16.17 7.06
C LEU A 600 1.95 15.69 7.34
N VAL A 601 1.62 15.33 8.58
CA VAL A 601 0.28 14.84 8.99
C VAL A 601 -0.70 15.98 9.28
N HIS A 602 -0.19 17.12 9.72
CA HIS A 602 -1.00 18.30 10.07
C HIS A 602 -0.42 19.56 9.42
N PRO A 603 -0.32 19.62 8.08
CA PRO A 603 0.17 20.81 7.41
C PRO A 603 -0.73 22.01 7.74
N THR A 604 -0.11 23.09 8.22
CA THR A 604 -0.78 24.38 8.34
C THR A 604 -0.83 25.07 6.97
N GLY A 605 -1.76 26.00 6.76
CA GLY A 605 -1.90 26.69 5.46
C GLY A 605 -0.60 27.36 4.97
N LEU A 606 0.23 27.84 5.89
CA LEU A 606 1.56 28.39 5.60
C LEU A 606 2.51 27.33 5.02
N ASN A 607 2.45 26.10 5.53
CA ASN A 607 3.37 25.01 5.19
C ASN A 607 3.19 24.47 3.76
N PHE A 608 2.01 24.64 3.15
CA PHE A 608 1.72 24.14 1.80
C PHE A 608 2.70 24.67 0.76
N SER A 609 2.95 25.97 0.77
CA SER A 609 3.83 26.62 -0.20
C SER A 609 5.29 26.19 -0.07
N TYR A 610 5.79 26.11 1.17
CA TYR A 610 7.15 25.67 1.44
C TYR A 610 7.36 24.20 1.11
N ARG A 611 6.35 23.37 1.37
CA ARG A 611 6.39 21.95 1.00
C ARG A 611 6.44 21.77 -0.52
N ILE A 612 5.59 22.47 -1.29
CA ILE A 612 5.66 22.44 -2.76
C ILE A 612 7.04 22.89 -3.26
N SER A 613 7.64 23.91 -2.63
CA SER A 613 8.98 24.37 -3.00
C SER A 613 10.05 23.33 -2.69
N ALA A 614 9.97 22.65 -1.53
CA ALA A 614 10.89 21.59 -1.15
C ALA A 614 10.85 20.43 -2.14
N GLU A 615 9.65 20.07 -2.60
CA GLU A 615 9.45 18.93 -3.50
C GLU A 615 10.08 19.11 -4.88
N LYS A 616 10.48 20.35 -5.23
CA LYS A 616 11.23 20.65 -6.46
C LYS A 616 12.76 20.53 -6.29
N ASP A 617 13.25 20.34 -5.06
CA ASP A 617 14.68 20.20 -4.75
C ASP A 617 15.11 18.73 -4.81
N TYR A 618 15.29 18.20 -6.03
CA TYR A 618 15.74 16.83 -6.24
C TYR A 618 17.13 16.54 -5.65
N GLU A 619 18.04 17.53 -5.63
CA GLU A 619 19.35 17.36 -4.99
C GLU A 619 19.19 17.08 -3.49
N LEU A 620 18.34 17.83 -2.78
CA LEU A 620 18.01 17.58 -1.39
C LEU A 620 17.45 16.17 -1.16
N PHE A 621 16.48 15.75 -1.98
CA PHE A 621 15.85 14.44 -1.80
C PHE A 621 16.78 13.27 -2.14
N ASN A 622 17.73 13.45 -3.05
CA ASN A 622 18.75 12.43 -3.32
C ASN A 622 19.65 12.22 -2.09
N GLU A 623 20.02 13.30 -1.39
CA GLU A 623 20.78 13.18 -0.16
C GLU A 623 19.95 12.62 1.00
N ILE A 624 18.67 12.99 1.10
CA ILE A 624 17.73 12.36 2.05
C ILE A 624 17.63 10.84 1.79
N ARG A 625 17.62 10.39 0.53
CA ARG A 625 17.62 8.95 0.19
C ARG A 625 18.87 8.26 0.74
N ASN A 626 20.04 8.88 0.64
CA ASN A 626 21.29 8.34 1.22
C ASN A 626 21.22 8.27 2.75
N GLU A 627 20.64 9.29 3.39
CA GLU A 627 20.38 9.31 4.82
C GLU A 627 19.36 8.22 5.23
N ILE A 628 18.32 7.98 4.43
CA ILE A 628 17.33 6.90 4.67
C ILE A 628 17.97 5.51 4.54
N ARG A 629 18.83 5.27 3.53
CA ARG A 629 19.58 4.00 3.42
C ARG A 629 20.46 3.75 4.65
N THR A 630 21.01 4.82 5.21
CA THR A 630 21.76 4.76 6.45
C THR A 630 20.86 4.35 7.63
N ILE A 631 19.68 4.98 7.76
CA ILE A 631 18.66 4.60 8.77
C ILE A 631 18.20 3.14 8.60
N GLU A 632 17.92 2.69 7.37
CA GLU A 632 17.55 1.31 7.08
C GLU A 632 18.62 0.34 7.57
N SER A 633 19.89 0.65 7.29
CA SER A 633 21.01 -0.18 7.73
C SER A 633 21.15 -0.24 9.25
N ILE A 634 20.81 0.85 9.96
CA ILE A 634 20.77 0.91 11.43
C ILE A 634 19.62 0.07 12.00
N PHE A 635 18.47 0.04 11.31
CA PHE A 635 17.29 -0.69 11.77
C PHE A 635 17.28 -2.18 11.42
N ASN A 636 18.03 -2.61 10.41
CA ASN A 636 18.02 -4.01 9.96
C ASN A 636 18.28 -5.04 11.09
N PRO A 637 19.24 -4.83 12.01
CA PRO A 637 19.43 -5.77 13.13
C PRO A 637 18.23 -5.84 14.09
N ILE A 638 17.49 -4.74 14.25
CA ILE A 638 16.26 -4.69 15.07
C ILE A 638 15.16 -5.50 14.40
N PHE A 639 15.04 -5.42 13.07
CA PHE A 639 14.08 -6.24 12.32
C PHE A 639 14.35 -7.73 12.51
N CYS A 640 15.63 -8.13 12.51
CA CYS A 640 16.01 -9.51 12.77
C CYS A 640 15.72 -9.93 14.22
N ALA A 641 15.99 -9.05 15.19
CA ALA A 641 15.71 -9.31 16.60
C ALA A 641 14.19 -9.41 16.86
N GLN A 642 13.35 -8.61 16.18
CA GLN A 642 11.88 -8.73 16.27
C GLN A 642 11.38 -10.04 15.71
N ASN A 643 11.85 -10.45 14.54
CA ASN A 643 11.47 -11.74 13.98
C ASN A 643 11.81 -12.87 14.97
N TYR A 644 12.99 -12.80 15.57
CA TYR A 644 13.41 -13.77 16.58
C TYR A 644 12.56 -13.73 17.86
N GLU A 645 12.21 -12.54 18.36
CA GLU A 645 11.30 -12.38 19.49
C GLU A 645 9.94 -13.02 19.21
N MET A 646 9.41 -12.79 18.02
CA MET A 646 8.15 -13.36 17.56
C MET A 646 8.20 -14.89 17.45
N GLU A 647 9.33 -15.46 17.04
CA GLU A 647 9.59 -16.90 17.05
C GLU A 647 9.59 -17.47 18.49
N GLN A 648 10.32 -16.83 19.40
CA GLN A 648 10.41 -17.25 20.79
C GLN A 648 9.07 -17.13 21.51
N PHE A 649 8.35 -16.05 21.28
CA PHE A 649 7.02 -15.83 21.81
C PHE A 649 6.03 -16.90 21.31
N ALA A 650 6.13 -17.31 20.04
CA ALA A 650 5.33 -18.42 19.51
C ALA A 650 5.65 -19.75 20.22
N ILE A 651 6.93 -20.03 20.44
CA ILE A 651 7.42 -21.25 21.09
C ILE A 651 7.03 -21.29 22.57
N SER A 652 7.23 -20.19 23.31
CA SER A 652 6.94 -20.13 24.75
C SER A 652 5.46 -20.35 25.04
N LEU A 653 4.59 -19.78 24.20
CA LEU A 653 3.16 -20.03 24.32
C LEU A 653 2.83 -21.49 23.97
N ALA A 654 3.42 -22.04 22.90
CA ALA A 654 3.21 -23.44 22.54
C ALA A 654 3.69 -24.42 23.63
N LYS A 655 4.75 -24.09 24.38
CA LYS A 655 5.23 -24.91 25.50
C LYS A 655 4.14 -25.13 26.56
N ILE A 656 3.36 -24.10 26.89
CA ILE A 656 2.24 -24.20 27.84
C ILE A 656 1.22 -25.26 27.38
N ASP A 657 0.90 -25.25 26.09
CA ASP A 657 -0.09 -26.18 25.54
C ASP A 657 0.48 -27.58 25.37
N VAL A 658 1.78 -27.70 25.10
CA VAL A 658 2.45 -29.00 25.08
C VAL A 658 2.62 -29.58 26.48
N ASP A 659 2.88 -28.77 27.50
CA ASP A 659 2.95 -29.27 28.88
C ASP A 659 1.57 -29.75 29.36
N LYS A 660 0.47 -29.09 28.92
CA LYS A 660 -0.88 -29.66 29.05
C LYS A 660 -1.02 -30.97 28.27
N ALA A 661 -0.55 -31.03 27.02
CA ALA A 661 -0.58 -32.23 26.19
C ALA A 661 0.22 -33.41 26.78
N ARG A 662 1.33 -33.14 27.47
CA ARG A 662 2.18 -34.15 28.12
C ARG A 662 1.49 -34.82 29.31
N SER A 663 0.51 -34.14 29.93
CA SER A 663 -0.34 -34.75 30.96
C SER A 663 -1.31 -35.80 30.39
N ILE A 664 -1.56 -35.74 29.08
CA ILE A 664 -2.29 -36.76 28.32
C ILE A 664 -1.30 -37.86 27.91
N LYS A 665 -1.70 -39.14 27.99
CA LYS A 665 -0.84 -40.31 27.69
C LYS A 665 -0.46 -40.36 26.20
N ILE A 666 0.50 -39.54 25.77
CA ILE A 666 1.09 -39.61 24.42
C ILE A 666 1.93 -40.90 24.33
N PRO A 667 1.81 -41.70 23.25
CA PRO A 667 2.62 -42.91 23.06
C PRO A 667 4.13 -42.63 23.18
N ASP A 668 4.85 -43.51 23.88
CA ASP A 668 6.29 -43.39 24.19
C ASP A 668 7.19 -43.20 22.96
N LEU A 669 6.72 -43.53 21.76
CA LEU A 669 7.47 -43.40 20.50
C LEU A 669 7.71 -41.95 20.05
N HIS A 670 6.84 -41.01 20.44
CA HIS A 670 6.91 -39.60 20.02
C HIS A 670 7.46 -38.67 21.10
N LYS A 671 7.44 -39.14 22.35
CA LYS A 671 7.98 -38.45 23.53
C LYS A 671 9.43 -37.99 23.35
N PRO A 672 10.37 -38.77 22.74
CA PRO A 672 11.75 -38.33 22.52
C PRO A 672 11.89 -37.21 21.49
N LYS A 673 11.05 -37.16 20.44
CA LYS A 673 11.06 -36.07 19.43
C LYS A 673 10.41 -34.80 19.98
N LEU A 674 9.36 -34.96 20.79
CA LEU A 674 8.75 -33.87 21.57
C LEU A 674 9.76 -33.33 22.58
N ILE A 675 10.49 -34.20 23.29
CA ILE A 675 11.59 -33.83 24.20
C ILE A 675 12.72 -33.17 23.42
N LEU A 676 13.09 -33.61 22.22
CA LEU A 676 14.12 -32.95 21.42
C LEU A 676 13.73 -31.52 20.98
N LEU A 677 12.44 -31.28 20.71
CA LEU A 677 11.86 -29.95 20.47
C LEU A 677 11.75 -29.08 21.73
N LEU A 678 11.64 -29.71 22.90
CA LEU A 678 11.27 -29.10 24.18
C LEU A 678 12.34 -29.31 25.26
N ALA A 679 13.55 -29.70 24.90
CA ALA A 679 14.68 -29.89 25.81
C ALA A 679 15.24 -28.51 26.17
N THR A 680 14.40 -27.76 26.87
CA THR A 680 14.74 -26.62 27.70
C THR A 680 14.00 -26.83 29.02
N ASP A 681 14.73 -27.43 29.97
CA ASP A 681 14.23 -27.76 31.31
C ASP A 681 13.61 -26.54 32.01
N GLY A 682 12.42 -26.72 32.61
CA GLY A 682 11.82 -25.74 33.52
C GLY A 682 10.29 -25.76 33.56
N GLU A 683 9.73 -26.00 34.75
CA GLU A 683 8.33 -26.24 35.15
C GLU A 683 7.21 -25.30 34.59
N PRO A 684 5.95 -25.78 34.58
CA PRO A 684 4.79 -25.09 33.98
C PRO A 684 4.41 -23.78 34.70
N PHE A 685 4.00 -22.78 33.91
CA PHE A 685 3.49 -21.49 34.40
C PHE A 685 2.05 -21.60 34.89
N THR A 686 1.79 -21.25 36.15
CA THR A 686 0.45 -20.92 36.65
C THR A 686 0.24 -19.42 36.69
N ASN A 687 -0.98 -19.03 36.32
CA ASN A 687 -1.52 -17.68 36.10
C ASN A 687 -0.96 -16.53 36.95
N GLY A 688 -0.77 -15.40 36.25
CA GLY A 688 -1.11 -14.07 36.73
C GLY A 688 -0.25 -13.55 37.88
N ASP A 689 1.03 -13.29 37.62
CA ASP A 689 1.71 -12.02 37.96
C ASP A 689 3.19 -12.07 37.54
N ASN A 690 3.72 -10.91 37.17
CA ASN A 690 5.09 -10.61 36.70
C ASN A 690 5.52 -11.08 35.29
N PHE A 691 5.21 -10.22 34.31
CA PHE A 691 5.76 -10.19 32.95
C PHE A 691 7.31 -10.20 32.92
N GLU A 692 8.02 -9.78 33.98
CA GLU A 692 9.49 -9.79 34.05
C GLU A 692 10.10 -11.19 34.24
N ASP A 693 9.45 -12.08 35.00
CA ASP A 693 9.95 -13.43 35.29
C ASP A 693 9.81 -14.37 34.08
N THR A 694 8.79 -14.14 33.24
CA THR A 694 8.62 -14.84 31.96
C THR A 694 9.81 -14.63 31.03
N TRP A 695 10.36 -13.41 31.00
CA TRP A 695 11.53 -13.10 30.16
C TRP A 695 12.82 -13.75 30.70
N ILE A 696 13.02 -13.80 32.02
CA ILE A 696 14.21 -14.44 32.61
C ILE A 696 14.25 -15.92 32.23
N LYS A 697 13.12 -16.61 32.40
CA LYS A 697 12.97 -18.01 32.03
C LYS A 697 13.13 -18.21 30.51
N LEU A 698 12.57 -17.32 29.69
CA LEU A 698 12.78 -17.33 28.24
C LEU A 698 14.27 -17.25 27.87
N PHE A 699 15.04 -16.37 28.52
CA PHE A 699 16.49 -16.22 28.29
C PHE A 699 17.31 -17.44 28.75
N GLU A 700 16.92 -18.08 29.85
CA GLU A 700 17.55 -19.32 30.35
C GLU A 700 17.24 -20.52 29.44
N GLU A 701 16.00 -20.62 28.97
CA GLU A 701 15.57 -21.64 28.01
C GLU A 701 16.22 -21.43 26.63
N LEU A 702 16.32 -20.17 26.17
CA LEU A 702 17.11 -19.76 25.00
C LEU A 702 18.55 -20.27 25.10
N SER A 703 19.20 -20.04 26.25
CA SER A 703 20.59 -20.45 26.49
C SER A 703 20.75 -21.97 26.35
N SER A 704 19.81 -22.73 26.92
CA SER A 704 19.80 -24.19 26.82
C SER A 704 19.53 -24.69 25.39
N TYR A 705 18.58 -24.06 24.67
CA TYR A 705 18.25 -24.36 23.28
C TYR A 705 19.39 -24.04 22.29
N ILE A 706 20.05 -22.88 22.45
CA ILE A 706 21.22 -22.47 21.64
C ILE A 706 22.37 -23.45 21.83
N THR A 707 22.54 -23.96 23.06
CA THR A 707 23.60 -24.91 23.39
C THR A 707 23.33 -26.30 22.78
N SER A 708 22.07 -26.68 22.55
CA SER A 708 21.67 -28.00 22.06
C SER A 708 21.37 -28.09 20.55
N SER A 709 20.94 -27.00 19.90
CA SER A 709 20.22 -27.08 18.60
C SER A 709 21.00 -26.64 17.36
N PHE A 710 22.16 -25.99 17.47
CA PHE A 710 22.86 -25.39 16.32
C PHE A 710 24.18 -26.09 15.95
N SER A 711 24.06 -27.30 15.38
CA SER A 711 25.18 -28.06 14.79
C SER A 711 25.17 -28.15 13.25
N ARG A 712 24.37 -27.34 12.53
CA ARG A 712 24.46 -27.25 11.05
C ARG A 712 24.43 -25.83 10.49
N ASP A 713 25.41 -25.58 9.62
CA ASP A 713 25.64 -24.57 8.57
C ASP A 713 25.23 -23.10 8.71
N GLU A 714 25.86 -22.28 7.85
CA GLU A 714 26.30 -20.91 8.08
C GLU A 714 25.24 -19.83 7.83
N GLN A 715 25.12 -18.88 8.78
CA GLN A 715 25.03 -17.47 8.44
C GLN A 715 25.95 -16.67 9.36
N VAL A 716 27.03 -16.17 8.78
CA VAL A 716 27.98 -15.27 9.43
C VAL A 716 27.34 -13.88 9.46
N ILE A 717 27.15 -13.30 10.65
CA ILE A 717 26.85 -11.87 10.79
C ILE A 717 27.93 -11.11 10.00
N ASN A 718 27.54 -10.44 8.91
CA ASN A 718 28.54 -9.78 8.07
C ASN A 718 29.22 -8.64 8.86
N LYS A 719 30.48 -8.31 8.52
CA LYS A 719 31.27 -7.27 9.22
C LYS A 719 30.58 -5.91 9.31
N GLY A 720 29.67 -5.60 8.38
CA GLY A 720 28.89 -4.35 8.37
C GLY A 720 27.83 -4.31 9.48
N SER A 721 27.06 -5.40 9.63
CA SER A 721 26.03 -5.54 10.67
C SER A 721 26.63 -5.47 12.08
N ILE A 722 27.83 -6.02 12.30
CA ILE A 722 28.53 -5.97 13.59
C ILE A 722 28.89 -4.53 13.96
N LEU A 723 29.40 -3.73 13.02
CA LEU A 723 29.74 -2.32 13.27
C LEU A 723 28.49 -1.48 13.59
N GLN A 724 27.37 -1.74 12.93
CA GLN A 724 26.09 -1.07 13.19
C GLN A 724 25.53 -1.44 14.57
N LEU A 725 25.61 -2.72 14.94
CA LEU A 725 25.22 -3.19 16.28
C LEU A 725 26.10 -2.55 17.37
N LYS A 726 27.40 -2.43 17.15
CA LYS A 726 28.30 -1.73 18.07
C LYS A 726 27.85 -0.28 18.30
N TYR A 727 27.55 0.43 17.22
CA TYR A 727 27.05 1.81 17.28
C TYR A 727 25.74 1.92 18.08
N VAL A 728 24.80 0.99 17.85
CA VAL A 728 23.53 0.89 18.59
C VAL A 728 23.77 0.74 20.10
N PHE A 729 24.66 -0.17 20.51
CA PHE A 729 24.99 -0.40 21.92
C PHE A 729 25.67 0.80 22.56
N GLU A 730 26.68 1.37 21.91
CA GLU A 730 27.39 2.55 22.43
C GLU A 730 26.43 3.72 22.64
N ASN A 731 25.47 3.94 21.74
CA ASN A 731 24.42 4.94 21.91
C ASN A 731 23.50 4.62 23.09
N ALA A 732 23.02 3.39 23.22
CA ALA A 732 22.13 2.99 24.32
C ALA A 732 22.79 3.23 25.68
N VAL A 733 24.06 2.83 25.83
CA VAL A 733 24.83 3.06 27.07
C VAL A 733 25.05 4.55 27.33
N ASN A 734 25.39 5.33 26.31
CA ASN A 734 25.56 6.78 26.47
C ASN A 734 24.27 7.48 26.92
N ILE A 735 23.10 7.07 26.40
CA ILE A 735 21.82 7.61 26.84
C ILE A 735 21.52 7.17 28.28
N LEU A 736 21.83 5.93 28.64
CA LEU A 736 21.70 5.42 30.01
C LEU A 736 22.52 6.25 31.00
N LYS A 737 23.80 6.53 30.68
CA LYS A 737 24.68 7.42 31.48
C LYS A 737 24.05 8.80 31.69
N LYS A 738 23.55 9.41 30.60
CA LYS A 738 22.87 10.71 30.67
C LYS A 738 21.63 10.65 31.56
N LYS A 739 20.81 9.60 31.44
CA LYS A 739 19.59 9.47 32.23
C LYS A 739 19.89 9.25 33.71
N VAL A 740 20.88 8.42 34.04
CA VAL A 740 21.38 8.24 35.42
C VAL A 740 21.88 9.55 36.01
N SER A 741 22.63 10.34 35.23
CA SER A 741 23.08 11.67 35.65
C SER A 741 21.92 12.66 35.85
N PHE A 742 20.86 12.56 35.04
CA PHE A 742 19.67 13.39 35.20
C PHE A 742 18.89 13.02 36.48
N MET A 743 18.77 11.73 36.79
CA MET A 743 18.13 11.24 38.02
C MET A 743 18.81 11.79 39.28
N LYS A 744 20.15 12.01 39.25
CA LYS A 744 20.89 12.67 40.35
C LYS A 744 20.41 14.09 40.64
N SER A 745 19.81 14.78 39.67
CA SER A 745 19.55 16.22 39.77
C SER A 745 18.10 16.60 40.10
N LYS A 746 17.08 15.78 39.72
CA LYS A 746 15.69 16.29 39.64
C LYS A 746 14.54 15.28 39.79
N CYS A 747 14.74 14.01 40.15
CA CYS A 747 13.62 13.06 40.11
C CYS A 747 12.87 12.89 41.44
N ASN A 748 11.63 13.40 41.49
CA ASN A 748 10.71 13.22 42.62
C ASN A 748 9.93 11.89 42.55
N ASN A 749 10.01 11.14 41.44
CA ASN A 749 9.30 9.87 41.25
C ASN A 749 10.30 8.75 40.92
N VAL A 750 10.67 8.00 41.96
CA VAL A 750 11.65 6.89 41.91
C VAL A 750 11.17 5.78 40.98
N ARG A 751 9.88 5.44 41.02
CA ARG A 751 9.29 4.37 40.22
C ARG A 751 9.36 4.66 38.72
N ALA A 752 8.95 5.86 38.31
CA ALA A 752 9.03 6.28 36.91
C ALA A 752 10.49 6.33 36.39
N SER A 753 11.44 6.64 37.27
CA SER A 753 12.87 6.58 36.97
C SER A 753 13.37 5.15 36.80
N PHE A 754 12.93 4.25 37.68
CA PHE A 754 13.26 2.83 37.64
C PHE A 754 12.77 2.18 36.34
N ASP A 755 11.47 2.32 36.06
CA ASP A 755 10.85 1.77 34.85
C ASP A 755 11.57 2.32 33.61
N CYS A 756 11.91 3.61 33.63
CA CYS A 756 12.65 4.22 32.54
C CYS A 756 14.05 3.63 32.35
N VAL A 757 14.79 3.28 33.41
CA VAL A 757 16.13 2.68 33.31
C VAL A 757 16.05 1.22 32.88
N ASP A 758 15.09 0.47 33.43
CA ASP A 758 14.86 -0.93 33.08
C ASP A 758 14.63 -1.10 31.57
N ASP A 759 13.84 -0.21 30.97
CA ASP A 759 13.59 -0.16 29.51
C ASP A 759 14.87 -0.10 28.66
N TYR A 760 15.87 0.67 29.09
CA TYR A 760 17.12 0.81 28.34
C TYR A 760 17.96 -0.45 28.44
N PHE A 761 17.99 -1.08 29.61
CA PHE A 761 18.63 -2.38 29.78
C PHE A 761 17.92 -3.43 28.96
N PHE A 762 16.59 -3.50 29.01
CA PHE A 762 15.78 -4.38 28.17
C PHE A 762 16.15 -4.25 26.69
N SER A 763 16.27 -3.03 26.17
CA SER A 763 16.64 -2.78 24.77
C SER A 763 18.05 -3.29 24.41
N MET A 764 19.00 -3.25 25.35
CA MET A 764 20.34 -3.81 25.15
C MET A 764 20.33 -5.34 25.25
N GLU A 765 19.64 -5.88 26.25
CA GLU A 765 19.46 -7.32 26.47
C GLU A 765 18.81 -8.01 25.26
N TYR A 766 17.82 -7.36 24.68
CA TYR A 766 17.14 -7.77 23.47
C TYR A 766 18.12 -8.01 22.30
N ILE A 767 19.04 -7.07 22.09
CA ILE A 767 20.03 -7.14 21.01
C ILE A 767 21.13 -8.14 21.36
N PHE A 768 21.50 -8.27 22.64
CA PHE A 768 22.43 -9.32 23.08
C PHE A 768 21.87 -10.72 22.83
N ALA A 769 20.58 -10.94 23.10
CA ALA A 769 19.90 -12.19 22.81
C ALA A 769 20.13 -12.59 21.35
N TYR A 770 19.85 -11.66 20.44
CA TYR A 770 20.03 -11.86 19.01
C TYR A 770 21.50 -12.17 18.63
N LEU A 771 22.46 -11.41 19.15
CA LEU A 771 23.89 -11.62 18.87
C LEU A 771 24.41 -12.98 19.36
N ILE A 772 24.02 -13.38 20.58
CA ILE A 772 24.41 -14.65 21.20
C ILE A 772 23.87 -15.84 20.41
N VAL A 773 22.67 -15.72 19.84
CA VAL A 773 22.02 -16.75 19.03
C VAL A 773 22.68 -16.87 17.65
N GLN A 774 22.92 -15.74 16.99
CA GLN A 774 23.34 -15.73 15.58
C GLN A 774 24.85 -15.96 15.40
N ASP A 775 25.70 -15.54 16.34
CA ASP A 775 27.14 -15.72 16.21
C ASP A 775 27.63 -17.01 16.87
N LYS A 776 27.84 -18.05 16.05
CA LYS A 776 28.43 -19.33 16.48
C LYS A 776 29.89 -19.19 16.94
N LYS A 777 30.59 -18.10 16.59
CA LYS A 777 32.00 -17.87 16.96
C LYS A 777 32.16 -17.19 18.32
N LEU A 778 31.08 -16.63 18.89
CA LEU A 778 31.12 -16.10 20.24
C LEU A 778 31.48 -17.23 21.22
N LYS A 779 32.51 -17.04 22.05
CA LYS A 779 32.89 -18.06 23.03
C LYS A 779 31.74 -18.34 24.01
N ASN A 780 31.52 -19.60 24.34
CA ASN A 780 30.51 -20.02 25.33
C ASN A 780 30.67 -19.33 26.69
N ASP A 781 31.90 -18.98 27.07
CA ASP A 781 32.17 -18.24 28.30
C ASP A 781 31.65 -16.80 28.23
N LEU A 782 31.73 -16.15 27.06
CA LEU A 782 31.18 -14.82 26.84
C LEU A 782 29.64 -14.84 26.85
N LYS A 783 29.03 -15.88 26.27
CA LYS A 783 27.58 -16.11 26.35
C LYS A 783 27.12 -16.23 27.80
N ARG A 784 27.79 -17.07 28.59
CA ARG A 784 27.53 -17.23 30.03
C ARG A 784 27.74 -15.94 30.81
N LYS A 785 28.77 -15.16 30.47
CA LYS A 785 29.06 -13.86 31.09
C LYS A 785 27.93 -12.86 30.85
N VAL A 786 27.43 -12.74 29.61
CA VAL A 786 26.29 -11.86 29.30
C VAL A 786 25.04 -12.28 30.08
N ILE A 787 24.68 -13.57 30.06
CA ILE A 787 23.51 -14.09 30.78
C ILE A 787 23.61 -13.82 32.28
N SER A 788 24.78 -14.08 32.88
CA SER A 788 25.02 -13.82 34.30
C SER A 788 24.85 -12.33 34.64
N LYS A 789 25.29 -11.41 33.76
CA LYS A 789 25.12 -9.96 33.96
C LYS A 789 23.67 -9.49 33.82
N ILE A 790 22.88 -10.13 32.96
CA ILE A 790 21.44 -9.90 32.86
C ILE A 790 20.73 -10.33 34.15
N GLN A 791 21.05 -11.54 34.65
CA GLN A 791 20.49 -12.06 35.91
C GLN A 791 20.87 -11.20 37.12
N GLU A 792 22.15 -10.80 37.24
CA GLU A 792 22.65 -9.93 38.31
C GLU A 792 21.88 -8.61 38.36
N ARG A 793 21.69 -7.98 37.20
CA ARG A 793 20.90 -6.74 37.09
C ARG A 793 19.45 -6.94 37.50
N LYS A 794 18.77 -7.98 37.00
CA LYS A 794 17.35 -8.22 37.31
C LYS A 794 17.12 -8.52 38.79
N THR A 795 18.05 -9.24 39.42
CA THR A 795 18.02 -9.48 40.87
C THR A 795 18.20 -8.18 41.65
N LEU A 796 19.16 -7.35 41.24
CA LEU A 796 19.35 -6.02 41.83
C LEU A 796 18.08 -5.16 41.69
N PHE A 797 17.48 -5.13 40.50
CA PHE A 797 16.29 -4.35 40.19
C PHE A 797 15.09 -4.79 41.05
N ARG A 798 14.84 -6.10 41.17
CA ARG A 798 13.82 -6.66 42.07
C ARG A 798 14.07 -6.35 43.54
N ASN A 799 15.31 -6.48 44.02
CA ASN A 799 15.65 -6.19 45.41
C ASN A 799 15.49 -4.71 45.76
N THR A 800 15.74 -3.83 44.80
CA THR A 800 15.56 -2.38 44.98
C THR A 800 14.09 -1.98 44.91
N LEU A 801 13.28 -2.65 44.07
CA LEU A 801 11.83 -2.46 44.03
C LEU A 801 11.12 -2.91 45.31
N ALA A 802 11.60 -3.97 45.95
CA ALA A 802 10.97 -4.54 47.14
C ALA A 802 11.14 -3.67 48.40
N ASN A 803 12.09 -2.73 48.42
CA ASN A 803 12.42 -1.90 49.56
C ASN A 803 11.95 -0.44 49.37
N GLU A 804 10.66 -0.18 49.18
CA GLU A 804 10.07 1.15 48.84
C GLU A 804 10.25 2.30 49.89
N GLN A 805 11.28 2.30 50.73
CA GLN A 805 11.55 3.40 51.66
C GLN A 805 12.32 4.56 51.02
N ALA A 806 12.00 5.78 51.47
CA ALA A 806 12.34 7.07 50.84
C ALA A 806 13.83 7.44 50.68
N ASN A 807 14.80 6.59 51.05
CA ASN A 807 16.24 6.86 50.98
C ASN A 807 16.98 6.16 49.82
N GLU A 808 16.27 5.46 48.93
CA GLU A 808 16.89 4.52 47.97
C GLU A 808 17.32 5.08 46.61
N ASN A 809 17.00 6.34 46.27
CA ASN A 809 17.43 6.94 45.00
C ASN A 809 18.96 6.87 44.82
N ALA A 810 19.72 7.14 45.88
CA ALA A 810 21.18 7.09 45.84
C ALA A 810 21.75 5.66 45.84
N ALA A 811 21.00 4.68 46.35
CA ALA A 811 21.40 3.27 46.36
C ALA A 811 21.16 2.64 44.98
N PHE A 812 19.98 2.86 44.40
CA PHE A 812 19.64 2.46 43.04
C PHE A 812 20.60 3.08 42.00
N GLN A 813 20.87 4.38 42.12
CA GLN A 813 21.82 5.06 41.26
C GLN A 813 23.21 4.45 41.35
N ARG A 814 23.74 4.25 42.56
CA ARG A 814 25.05 3.59 42.75
C ARG A 814 25.07 2.20 42.13
N ALA A 815 23.98 1.45 42.27
CA ALA A 815 23.91 0.11 41.74
C ALA A 815 23.88 0.09 40.19
N ILE A 816 23.20 1.04 39.54
CA ILE A 816 23.27 1.22 38.08
C ILE A 816 24.67 1.67 37.64
N GLU A 817 25.28 2.61 38.37
CA GLU A 817 26.64 3.09 38.09
C GLU A 817 27.68 1.97 38.22
N ASN A 818 27.43 0.98 39.05
CA ASN A 818 28.28 -0.21 39.18
C ASN A 818 28.06 -1.22 38.04
N ILE A 819 26.84 -1.38 37.52
CA ILE A 819 26.54 -2.37 36.46
C ILE A 819 26.90 -1.88 35.06
N LEU A 820 26.79 -0.57 34.78
CA LEU A 820 27.09 -0.01 33.46
C LEU A 820 28.48 -0.37 32.92
N PRO A 821 29.57 -0.19 33.70
CA PRO A 821 30.91 -0.52 33.26
C PRO A 821 31.05 -1.99 32.83
N ASP A 822 30.37 -2.90 33.53
CA ASP A 822 30.39 -4.33 33.21
C ASP A 822 29.69 -4.62 31.87
N TYR A 823 28.59 -3.92 31.58
CA TYR A 823 27.93 -3.99 30.27
C TYR A 823 28.84 -3.45 29.17
N GLU A 824 29.49 -2.29 29.38
CA GLU A 824 30.45 -1.72 28.43
C GLU A 824 31.63 -2.66 28.16
N GLN A 825 32.18 -3.26 29.21
CA GLN A 825 33.27 -4.22 29.08
C GLN A 825 32.82 -5.47 28.31
N THR A 826 31.65 -6.01 28.63
CA THR A 826 31.10 -7.19 27.95
C THR A 826 30.85 -6.90 26.46
N ILE A 827 30.37 -5.70 26.13
CA ILE A 827 30.24 -5.20 24.75
C ILE A 827 31.60 -5.16 24.06
N GLN A 828 32.61 -4.58 24.69
CA GLN A 828 33.95 -4.51 24.12
C GLN A 828 34.51 -5.91 23.86
N GLU A 829 34.32 -6.85 24.78
CA GLU A 829 34.74 -8.24 24.62
C GLU A 829 34.02 -8.92 23.44
N ILE A 830 32.70 -8.76 23.30
CA ILE A 830 31.91 -9.25 22.14
C ILE A 830 32.47 -8.71 20.82
N PHE A 831 32.75 -7.40 20.76
CA PHE A 831 33.24 -6.77 19.54
C PHE A 831 34.74 -7.01 19.26
N LEU A 832 35.53 -7.32 20.28
CA LEU A 832 36.92 -7.75 20.14
C LEU A 832 37.01 -9.19 19.59
N GLU A 833 36.16 -10.09 20.07
CA GLU A 833 36.11 -11.49 19.58
C GLU A 833 35.66 -11.59 18.11
N THR A 834 34.84 -10.65 17.64
CA THR A 834 34.34 -10.63 16.27
C THR A 834 35.33 -10.07 15.23
N ASN A 835 36.58 -9.76 15.61
CA ASN A 835 37.65 -9.24 14.73
C ASN A 835 37.28 -7.96 13.94
N CYS A 836 36.34 -7.16 14.45
CA CYS A 836 35.93 -5.90 13.83
C CYS A 836 36.81 -4.76 14.35
N LYS A 837 37.91 -4.45 13.65
CA LYS A 837 38.69 -3.23 13.92
C LYS A 837 37.76 -2.01 13.76
N PRO A 838 37.54 -1.18 14.81
CA PRO A 838 36.68 -0.01 14.70
C PRO A 838 37.29 0.96 13.69
N LYS A 839 36.60 1.20 12.57
CA LYS A 839 36.82 2.44 11.82
C LYS A 839 36.38 3.58 12.73
N LYS A 840 37.14 4.68 12.74
CA LYS A 840 36.84 5.92 13.51
C LYS A 840 35.34 6.16 13.62
N ASN A 841 34.85 6.45 14.84
CA ASN A 841 33.46 6.77 15.17
C ASN A 841 32.74 7.40 13.97
N VAL A 842 31.88 6.62 13.31
CA VAL A 842 31.08 7.12 12.20
C VAL A 842 30.04 8.05 12.82
N GLN A 843 30.34 9.34 12.85
CA GLN A 843 29.39 10.34 13.28
C GLN A 843 28.37 10.50 12.16
N PHE A 844 27.20 9.86 12.30
CA PHE A 844 26.11 10.02 11.34
C PHE A 844 25.58 11.46 11.44
N THR A 845 25.82 12.26 10.41
CA THR A 845 25.24 13.60 10.27
C THR A 845 24.04 13.52 9.35
N PHE A 846 22.86 13.90 9.84
CA PHE A 846 21.59 13.89 9.10
C PHE A 846 21.19 15.32 8.69
N GLU A 847 22.11 16.02 8.02
CA GLU A 847 21.98 17.44 7.70
C GLU A 847 20.88 17.72 6.68
N HIS A 848 20.56 16.77 5.79
CA HIS A 848 19.55 16.96 4.76
C HIS A 848 18.15 16.76 5.31
N ILE A 849 17.93 15.76 6.17
CA ILE A 849 16.68 15.63 6.93
C ILE A 849 16.47 16.87 7.85
N LYS A 850 17.53 17.38 8.49
CA LYS A 850 17.49 18.65 9.26
C LYS A 850 17.06 19.82 8.38
N LYS A 851 17.64 19.94 7.19
CA LYS A 851 17.31 20.98 6.21
C LYS A 851 15.85 20.87 5.77
N PHE A 852 15.35 19.68 5.47
CA PHE A 852 13.96 19.46 5.09
C PHE A 852 12.97 19.89 6.18
N LYS A 853 13.24 19.55 7.45
CA LYS A 853 12.44 20.05 8.58
C LYS A 853 12.38 21.59 8.62
N LYS A 854 13.52 22.28 8.43
CA LYS A 854 13.54 23.75 8.43
C LYS A 854 12.61 24.30 7.35
N ILE A 855 12.60 23.69 6.16
CA ILE A 855 11.71 24.09 5.06
C ILE A 855 10.25 23.87 5.44
N LEU A 856 9.90 22.72 6.03
CA LEU A 856 8.52 22.46 6.47
C LEU A 856 8.01 23.45 7.52
N LYS A 857 8.90 24.04 8.33
CA LYS A 857 8.56 25.11 9.31
C LYS A 857 8.43 26.51 8.70
N GLY A 858 8.55 26.63 7.38
CA GLY A 858 8.47 27.89 6.67
C GLY A 858 9.75 28.71 6.64
N ASN A 859 10.91 28.09 6.96
CA ASN A 859 12.17 28.73 6.66
C ASN A 859 12.48 28.53 5.17
N TYR A 860 12.58 29.62 4.42
CA TYR A 860 12.97 29.53 3.03
C TYR A 860 14.41 29.04 2.89
N TYR A 861 14.66 28.24 1.85
CA TYR A 861 15.98 27.72 1.54
C TYR A 861 16.30 28.03 0.08
N ILE A 862 17.46 28.65 -0.16
CA ILE A 862 18.00 28.91 -1.49
C ILE A 862 18.55 27.58 -2.03
N ASN A 863 17.85 26.99 -2.99
CA ASN A 863 18.28 25.72 -3.59
C ASN A 863 19.57 25.85 -4.41
N GLY A 864 20.19 24.72 -4.78
CA GLY A 864 21.46 24.71 -5.52
C GLY A 864 21.42 25.53 -6.81
N THR A 865 20.30 25.48 -7.53
CA THR A 865 20.06 26.24 -8.77
C THR A 865 19.90 27.73 -8.49
N GLU A 866 19.13 28.11 -7.48
CA GLU A 866 18.93 29.49 -7.04
C GLU A 866 20.25 30.10 -6.55
N LYS A 867 21.05 29.33 -5.80
CA LYS A 867 22.40 29.71 -5.37
C LYS A 867 23.30 29.94 -6.57
N LYS A 868 23.35 29.00 -7.52
CA LYS A 868 24.11 29.15 -8.76
C LYS A 868 23.65 30.38 -9.54
N ASN A 869 22.36 30.66 -9.59
CA ASN A 869 21.80 31.83 -10.27
C ASN A 869 22.24 33.14 -9.59
N ILE A 870 22.08 33.25 -8.26
CA ILE A 870 22.56 34.41 -7.50
C ILE A 870 24.06 34.61 -7.74
N LEU A 871 24.86 33.55 -7.60
CA LEU A 871 26.32 33.61 -7.74
C LEU A 871 26.76 33.96 -9.17
N LYS A 872 26.07 33.47 -10.20
CA LYS A 872 26.34 33.80 -11.61
C LYS A 872 26.06 35.27 -11.94
N ASN A 873 25.08 35.86 -11.24
CA ASN A 873 24.69 37.25 -11.44
C ASN A 873 25.51 38.24 -10.60
N ILE A 874 26.51 37.76 -9.86
CA ILE A 874 27.47 38.65 -9.19
C ILE A 874 28.38 39.22 -10.26
N PRO A 875 28.46 40.56 -10.40
CA PRO A 875 29.28 41.16 -11.44
C PRO A 875 30.75 40.71 -11.35
N VAL A 876 31.35 40.37 -12.49
CA VAL A 876 32.75 39.90 -12.57
C VAL A 876 33.69 40.87 -11.86
N TYR A 877 33.45 42.17 -11.98
CA TYR A 877 34.27 43.19 -11.32
C TYR A 877 34.31 43.03 -9.79
N VAL A 878 33.26 42.52 -9.14
CA VAL A 878 33.24 42.27 -7.68
C VAL A 878 34.20 41.13 -7.32
N MET A 879 34.21 40.06 -8.12
CA MET A 879 35.12 38.93 -7.93
C MET A 879 36.57 39.35 -8.19
N THR A 880 36.82 40.10 -9.27
CA THR A 880 38.14 40.67 -9.58
C THR A 880 38.60 41.63 -8.49
N THR A 881 37.70 42.45 -7.94
CA THR A 881 37.99 43.37 -6.83
C THR A 881 38.40 42.63 -5.56
N LEU A 882 37.81 41.46 -5.26
CA LEU A 882 38.23 40.63 -4.11
C LEU A 882 39.62 40.03 -4.30
N GLU A 883 39.94 39.57 -5.51
CA GLU A 883 41.28 39.07 -5.84
C GLU A 883 42.34 40.18 -5.73
N ILE A 884 42.05 41.35 -6.29
CA ILE A 884 42.92 42.53 -6.21
C ILE A 884 43.10 42.97 -4.74
N LYS A 885 42.01 43.01 -3.96
CA LYS A 885 42.04 43.32 -2.52
C LYS A 885 42.90 42.32 -1.74
N SER A 886 42.77 41.03 -2.03
CA SER A 886 43.59 39.97 -1.42
C SER A 886 45.07 40.16 -1.76
N LYS A 887 45.40 40.45 -3.02
CA LYS A 887 46.77 40.73 -3.47
C LYS A 887 47.37 41.95 -2.76
N ILE A 888 46.65 43.07 -2.74
CA ILE A 888 47.08 44.32 -2.08
C ILE A 888 47.20 44.12 -0.57
N LYS A 889 46.25 43.43 0.06
CA LYS A 889 46.30 43.13 1.51
C LYS A 889 47.48 42.23 1.87
N ASN A 890 47.70 41.16 1.10
CA ASN A 890 48.83 40.26 1.31
C ASN A 890 50.17 40.97 1.11
N PHE A 891 50.25 41.87 0.13
CA PHE A 891 51.41 42.74 -0.07
C PHE A 891 51.65 43.66 1.14
N LEU A 892 50.62 44.36 1.61
CA LEU A 892 50.71 45.25 2.78
C LEU A 892 51.03 44.50 4.08
N GLU A 893 50.50 43.30 4.28
CA GLU A 893 50.78 42.45 5.44
C GLU A 893 52.11 41.69 5.35
N GLY A 894 52.86 41.81 4.24
CA GLY A 894 54.12 41.09 4.02
C GLY A 894 53.95 39.58 3.86
N LYS A 895 52.74 39.10 3.56
CA LYS A 895 52.40 37.67 3.43
C LYS A 895 52.31 37.28 1.94
N GLY A 896 53.45 37.13 1.26
CA GLY A 896 53.48 36.59 -0.11
C GLY A 896 54.75 36.93 -0.90
N SER A 897 55.07 36.11 -1.91
CA SER A 897 56.30 36.18 -2.73
C SER A 897 56.27 37.20 -3.89
N LEU A 898 55.20 37.99 -4.02
CA LEU A 898 55.06 39.01 -5.05
C LEU A 898 55.30 40.40 -4.44
N HIS A 899 56.51 40.94 -4.61
CA HIS A 899 56.75 42.36 -4.39
C HIS A 899 56.10 43.14 -5.54
N LEU A 900 54.89 43.67 -5.32
CA LEU A 900 54.32 44.68 -6.21
C LEU A 900 55.24 45.90 -6.15
N ASN A 901 55.81 46.29 -7.29
CA ASN A 901 56.49 47.59 -7.35
C ASN A 901 55.45 48.73 -7.33
N LYS A 902 55.87 49.98 -7.08
CA LYS A 902 54.95 51.13 -6.96
C LYS A 902 54.02 51.29 -8.16
N LYS A 903 54.52 50.94 -9.35
CA LYS A 903 53.78 51.02 -10.59
C LYS A 903 52.70 49.94 -10.66
N GLU A 904 53.06 48.68 -10.39
CA GLU A 904 52.12 47.55 -10.34
C GLU A 904 51.06 47.72 -9.25
N PHE A 905 51.45 48.22 -8.07
CA PHE A 905 50.52 48.54 -7.00
C PHE A 905 49.53 49.63 -7.41
N GLY A 906 50.00 50.66 -8.12
CA GLY A 906 49.15 51.68 -8.70
C GLY A 906 48.20 51.15 -9.77
N GLU A 907 48.69 50.30 -10.66
CA GLU A 907 47.88 49.63 -11.68
C GLU A 907 46.78 48.74 -11.05
N GLU A 908 47.08 48.04 -9.96
CA GLU A 908 46.11 47.24 -9.21
C GLU A 908 45.10 48.12 -8.44
N ILE A 909 45.55 49.23 -7.82
CA ILE A 909 44.67 50.24 -7.19
C ILE A 909 43.75 50.88 -8.22
N ASP A 910 44.23 51.10 -9.44
CA ASP A 910 43.44 51.77 -10.46
C ASP A 910 42.26 50.93 -10.95
N LYS A 911 42.41 49.61 -10.87
CA LYS A 911 41.34 48.63 -11.11
C LYS A 911 40.30 48.60 -9.99
N LEU A 912 40.57 49.18 -8.82
CA LEU A 912 39.59 49.30 -7.74
C LEU A 912 38.67 50.52 -7.95
N PRO A 913 37.37 50.42 -7.56
CA PRO A 913 36.40 51.51 -7.69
C PRO A 913 36.57 52.56 -6.57
N LEU A 914 37.77 53.08 -6.39
CA LEU A 914 38.14 54.06 -5.38
C LEU A 914 37.97 55.49 -5.89
N LYS A 915 37.64 56.44 -5.01
CA LYS A 915 37.66 57.88 -5.37
C LYS A 915 39.10 58.32 -5.67
N PRO A 916 39.30 59.32 -6.55
CA PRO A 916 40.65 59.83 -6.87
C PRO A 916 41.47 60.30 -5.67
N ARG A 917 40.80 60.66 -4.55
CA ARG A 917 41.44 61.01 -3.29
C ARG A 917 41.95 59.76 -2.55
N GLU A 918 41.13 58.72 -2.44
CA GLU A 918 41.47 57.46 -1.77
C GLU A 918 42.57 56.70 -2.54
N LYS A 919 42.53 56.74 -3.88
CA LYS A 919 43.61 56.21 -4.73
C LYS A 919 44.93 56.92 -4.45
N ARG A 920 44.90 58.26 -4.33
CA ARG A 920 46.08 59.06 -3.99
C ARG A 920 46.59 58.75 -2.59
N GLU A 921 45.71 58.72 -1.59
CA GLU A 921 46.08 58.36 -0.22
C GLU A 921 46.73 56.98 -0.14
N LEU A 922 46.21 55.97 -0.86
CA LEU A 922 46.83 54.64 -0.92
C LEU A 922 48.15 54.59 -1.69
N LEU A 923 48.31 55.41 -2.73
CA LEU A 923 49.55 55.54 -3.51
C LEU A 923 50.64 56.33 -2.78
N ASP A 924 50.24 57.31 -1.97
CA ASP A 924 51.12 58.15 -1.16
C ASP A 924 51.62 57.38 0.07
N ASP A 925 50.78 56.52 0.64
CA ASP A 925 51.16 55.58 1.71
C ASP A 925 52.06 54.42 1.22
N PHE A 926 52.24 54.25 -0.09
CA PHE A 926 53.06 53.18 -0.66
C PHE A 926 54.55 53.32 -0.26
N GLY A 927 55.02 52.44 0.62
CA GLY A 927 56.40 52.40 1.11
C GLY A 927 56.63 53.09 2.46
N LEU A 928 55.59 53.65 3.08
CA LEU A 928 55.64 54.17 4.44
C LEU A 928 55.15 53.10 5.44
N GLU A 929 55.67 53.07 6.67
CA GLU A 929 55.24 52.12 7.74
C GLU A 929 53.76 52.28 8.18
N ASN A 930 52.96 53.08 7.46
CA ASN A 930 51.57 53.38 7.79
C ASN A 930 50.58 52.34 7.25
N THR A 931 50.98 51.06 7.28
CA THR A 931 50.21 49.91 6.78
C THR A 931 48.79 49.85 7.36
N LYS A 932 48.62 50.35 8.59
CA LYS A 932 47.35 50.32 9.33
C LYS A 932 46.30 51.24 8.71
N ASN A 933 46.68 52.43 8.24
CA ASN A 933 45.76 53.37 7.57
C ASN A 933 45.39 52.89 6.17
N SER A 934 46.35 52.39 5.39
CA SER A 934 46.07 51.85 4.06
C SER A 934 45.16 50.62 4.13
N LEU A 935 45.36 49.73 5.12
CA LEU A 935 44.45 48.62 5.40
C LEU A 935 43.07 49.10 5.84
N LEU A 936 42.96 50.20 6.60
CA LEU A 936 41.67 50.80 6.96
C LEU A 936 40.93 51.31 5.72
N ILE A 937 41.61 52.03 4.82
CA ILE A 937 41.02 52.53 3.55
C ILE A 937 40.58 51.34 2.66
N ILE A 938 41.43 50.32 2.50
CA ILE A 938 41.09 49.12 1.72
C ILE A 938 39.90 48.33 2.33
N ASN A 939 39.79 48.30 3.66
CA ASN A 939 38.68 47.65 4.34
C ASN A 939 37.41 48.52 4.34
N SER A 940 37.52 49.84 4.38
CA SER A 940 36.38 50.77 4.44
C SER A 940 35.73 51.02 3.08
N VAL A 941 36.51 51.08 1.99
CA VAL A 941 35.96 51.40 0.66
C VAL A 941 35.20 50.22 0.06
N LEU A 942 35.39 49.01 0.59
CA LEU A 942 34.68 47.81 0.16
C LEU A 942 34.19 47.05 1.40
N ARG A 943 33.05 47.47 1.95
CA ARG A 943 32.24 46.57 2.78
C ARG A 943 32.00 45.32 1.94
N ASN A 944 32.58 44.20 2.39
CA ASN A 944 32.63 42.97 1.62
C ASN A 944 31.24 42.29 1.66
N PHE A 945 30.32 42.78 0.82
CA PHE A 945 28.97 42.21 0.70
C PHE A 945 28.98 40.78 0.17
N TYR A 946 30.07 40.32 -0.45
CA TYR A 946 30.19 38.95 -0.97
C TYR A 946 30.29 37.88 0.14
N PRO A 947 31.21 37.99 1.13
CA PRO A 947 31.15 37.19 2.35
C PRO A 947 29.83 37.30 3.10
N GLU A 948 29.23 38.50 3.21
CA GLU A 948 27.91 38.66 3.85
C GLU A 948 26.81 37.91 3.06
N LEU A 949 26.86 37.93 1.72
CA LEU A 949 25.97 37.17 0.85
C LEU A 949 26.25 35.67 0.94
N GLN A 950 27.50 35.23 0.95
CA GLN A 950 27.86 33.81 1.12
C GLN A 950 27.41 33.29 2.47
N ASP A 951 27.57 34.08 3.53
CA ASP A 951 27.11 33.77 4.88
C ASP A 951 25.58 33.71 4.91
N ALA A 952 24.89 34.70 4.32
CA ALA A 952 23.43 34.72 4.22
C ALA A 952 22.86 33.54 3.41
N ILE A 953 23.49 33.18 2.28
CA ILE A 953 23.14 32.00 1.47
C ILE A 953 23.43 30.70 2.24
N SER A 954 24.54 30.65 2.98
CA SER A 954 24.93 29.44 3.73
C SER A 954 24.02 29.23 4.94
N LYS A 955 23.67 30.30 5.64
CA LYS A 955 22.74 30.30 6.78
C LYS A 955 21.28 30.27 6.35
N ASN A 956 20.98 30.60 5.09
CA ASN A 956 19.63 30.81 4.55
C ASN A 956 18.81 31.80 5.37
N GLU A 957 19.45 32.92 5.73
CA GLU A 957 18.85 33.88 6.65
C GLU A 957 19.40 35.29 6.40
N LEU A 958 18.48 36.26 6.32
CA LEU A 958 18.77 37.69 6.40
C LEU A 958 18.02 38.28 7.61
N ASN A 959 18.74 39.02 8.45
CA ASN A 959 18.24 39.48 9.74
C ASN A 959 17.12 40.51 9.62
N ASP A 960 17.21 41.39 8.63
CA ASP A 960 16.20 42.42 8.37
C ASP A 960 16.19 42.87 6.90
N LYS A 961 15.19 43.70 6.56
CA LYS A 961 15.02 44.28 5.22
C LYS A 961 16.20 45.20 4.85
N LYS A 962 16.85 45.85 5.82
CA LYS A 962 17.95 46.78 5.57
C LYS A 962 19.20 46.05 5.10
N GLN A 963 19.56 44.94 5.77
CA GLN A 963 20.65 44.06 5.37
C GLN A 963 20.44 43.51 3.96
N TYR A 964 19.20 43.12 3.63
CA TYR A 964 18.82 42.70 2.28
C TYR A 964 19.07 43.80 1.23
N GLU A 965 18.57 45.03 1.48
CA GLU A 965 18.74 46.15 0.55
C GLU A 965 20.23 46.53 0.40
N ASP A 966 20.98 46.53 1.50
CA ASP A 966 22.43 46.81 1.51
C ASP A 966 23.18 45.81 0.61
N ILE A 967 22.92 44.51 0.76
CA ILE A 967 23.56 43.45 -0.05
C ILE A 967 23.15 43.56 -1.52
N CYS A 968 21.85 43.72 -1.80
CA CYS A 968 21.32 43.76 -3.16
C CYS A 968 21.78 44.99 -3.94
N ASN A 969 21.87 46.15 -3.27
CA ASN A 969 22.35 47.39 -3.88
C ASN A 969 23.88 47.40 -3.97
N GLY A 970 24.58 46.94 -2.94
CA GLY A 970 26.04 46.84 -2.93
C GLY A 970 26.61 45.92 -4.01
N LEU A 971 25.93 44.80 -4.29
CA LEU A 971 26.31 43.84 -5.34
C LEU A 971 25.63 44.10 -6.69
N LYS A 972 24.74 45.10 -6.79
CA LYS A 972 23.93 45.41 -7.98
C LYS A 972 23.24 44.16 -8.59
N LEU A 973 22.64 43.34 -7.72
CA LEU A 973 21.98 42.11 -8.16
C LEU A 973 20.74 42.43 -9.01
N PRO A 974 20.46 41.66 -10.08
CA PRO A 974 19.24 41.84 -10.89
C PRO A 974 17.99 41.44 -10.10
N ASP A 975 16.82 41.92 -10.54
CA ASP A 975 15.54 41.67 -9.86
C ASP A 975 15.26 40.18 -9.62
N SER A 976 15.62 39.31 -10.57
CA SER A 976 15.49 37.87 -10.41
C SER A 976 16.31 37.29 -9.23
N SER A 977 17.50 37.83 -8.95
CA SER A 977 18.33 37.42 -7.80
C SER A 977 17.90 38.09 -6.51
N ARG A 978 17.44 39.35 -6.60
CA ARG A 978 16.80 40.08 -5.51
C ARG A 978 15.56 39.34 -5.02
N ASP A 979 14.70 38.90 -5.93
CA ASP A 979 13.49 38.14 -5.62
C ASP A 979 13.80 36.82 -4.93
N ILE A 980 14.88 36.13 -5.29
CA ILE A 980 15.35 34.92 -4.60
C ILE A 980 15.86 35.26 -3.18
N LEU A 981 16.68 36.29 -3.03
CA LEU A 981 17.21 36.69 -1.71
C LEU A 981 16.13 37.24 -0.78
N ARG A 982 15.10 37.89 -1.34
CA ARG A 982 13.97 38.43 -0.58
C ARG A 982 13.22 37.33 0.17
N LYS A 983 13.31 36.09 -0.30
CA LYS A 983 12.65 34.93 0.30
C LYS A 983 13.25 34.49 1.63
N ILE A 984 14.54 34.78 1.89
CA ILE A 984 15.23 34.42 3.15
C ILE A 984 15.21 35.52 4.22
N ILE A 985 14.45 36.61 4.02
CA ILE A 985 14.31 37.69 5.01
C ILE A 985 13.45 37.21 6.19
N LYS A 986 13.98 37.29 7.41
CA LYS A 986 13.25 36.97 8.65
C LYS A 986 11.96 37.79 8.78
N GLY A 987 10.87 37.12 9.17
CA GLY A 987 9.61 37.76 9.59
C GLY A 987 8.62 38.11 8.48
N LYS A 988 8.97 37.97 7.19
CA LYS A 988 7.96 38.06 6.11
C LYS A 988 7.18 36.76 6.01
N LYS A 989 5.96 36.73 6.55
CA LYS A 989 4.96 35.76 6.13
C LYS A 989 4.59 36.11 4.69
N TRP A 990 4.92 35.23 3.75
CA TRP A 990 4.41 35.32 2.38
C TRP A 990 2.88 35.40 2.43
N ASP A 991 2.23 36.02 1.44
CA ASP A 991 0.79 35.89 1.21
C ASP A 991 0.45 34.40 1.07
N ALA A 992 0.17 33.80 2.22
CA ALA A 992 -0.14 32.40 2.42
C ALA A 992 -1.65 32.21 2.58
N GLN A 993 -2.43 33.27 2.39
CA GLN A 993 -3.87 33.24 2.46
C GLN A 993 -4.49 32.48 1.28
N GLU A 994 -3.79 32.24 0.16
CA GLU A 994 -4.42 31.69 -1.07
C GLU A 994 -4.04 30.24 -1.43
N LYS A 995 -4.10 29.22 -0.55
CA LYS A 995 -3.51 27.91 -0.95
C LYS A 995 -4.25 26.62 -0.59
N GLY A 996 -5.38 26.64 0.13
CA GLY A 996 -6.11 25.40 0.42
C GLY A 996 -6.55 24.67 -0.86
N LEU A 997 -7.34 25.36 -1.69
CA LEU A 997 -7.86 24.83 -2.95
C LEU A 997 -6.75 24.57 -3.99
N TYR A 998 -5.77 25.48 -4.14
CA TYR A 998 -4.65 25.29 -5.07
C TYR A 998 -3.74 24.12 -4.68
N PHE A 999 -3.49 23.93 -3.38
CA PHE A 999 -2.70 22.80 -2.89
C PHE A 999 -3.46 21.49 -3.13
N LEU A 1000 -4.76 21.45 -2.82
CA LEU A 1000 -5.62 20.29 -3.13
C LEU A 1000 -5.58 19.96 -4.63
N ARG A 1001 -5.83 20.96 -5.48
CA ARG A 1001 -5.74 20.84 -6.94
C ARG A 1001 -4.41 20.26 -7.38
N ASN A 1002 -3.30 20.78 -6.87
CA ASN A 1002 -1.97 20.27 -7.17
C ASN A 1002 -1.82 18.80 -6.76
N ARG A 1003 -2.28 18.41 -5.56
CA ARG A 1003 -2.21 17.02 -5.10
C ARG A 1003 -3.05 16.08 -5.95
N ILE A 1004 -4.25 16.47 -6.33
CA ILE A 1004 -5.11 15.68 -7.23
C ILE A 1004 -4.49 15.57 -8.63
N LYS A 1005 -3.87 16.64 -9.16
CA LYS A 1005 -3.12 16.58 -10.43
C LYS A 1005 -1.97 15.58 -10.37
N GLN A 1006 -1.20 15.59 -9.29
CA GLN A 1006 -0.11 14.64 -9.09
C GLN A 1006 -0.63 13.21 -8.88
N LEU A 1007 -1.79 13.06 -8.23
CA LEU A 1007 -2.44 11.76 -8.04
C LEU A 1007 -2.88 11.18 -9.39
N LYS A 1008 -3.51 12.00 -10.25
CA LYS A 1008 -3.84 11.62 -11.63
C LYS A 1008 -2.59 11.29 -12.44
N ALA A 1009 -1.54 12.11 -12.34
CA ALA A 1009 -0.30 11.89 -13.08
C ALA A 1009 0.30 10.51 -12.75
N ILE A 1010 0.49 10.22 -11.46
CA ILE A 1010 1.14 8.99 -11.00
C ILE A 1010 0.25 7.76 -11.19
N PHE A 1011 -1.06 7.90 -10.98
CA PHE A 1011 -1.96 6.75 -10.92
C PHE A 1011 -2.60 6.43 -12.26
N ILE A 1012 -2.74 7.42 -13.15
CA ILE A 1012 -3.39 7.29 -14.46
C ILE A 1012 -2.43 7.60 -15.61
N ASP A 1013 -1.76 8.75 -15.59
CA ASP A 1013 -1.02 9.23 -16.77
C ASP A 1013 0.33 8.51 -16.99
N ASP A 1014 0.98 8.03 -15.92
CA ASP A 1014 2.27 7.30 -15.96
C ASP A 1014 2.14 5.95 -16.68
N ASP A 1015 0.95 5.34 -16.71
CA ASP A 1015 0.66 4.12 -17.47
C ASP A 1015 -0.24 4.47 -18.67
N ALA A 1016 0.36 4.53 -19.86
CA ALA A 1016 -0.36 4.85 -21.10
C ALA A 1016 -1.58 3.94 -21.36
N SER A 1017 -1.56 2.70 -20.85
CA SER A 1017 -2.70 1.79 -20.96
C SER A 1017 -3.84 2.22 -20.03
N ILE A 1018 -3.54 2.64 -18.81
CA ILE A 1018 -4.53 3.13 -17.84
C ILE A 1018 -5.08 4.47 -18.30
N LYS A 1019 -4.24 5.39 -18.78
CA LYS A 1019 -4.67 6.66 -19.35
C LYS A 1019 -5.67 6.49 -20.48
N LYS A 1020 -5.34 5.65 -21.47
CA LYS A 1020 -6.25 5.36 -22.59
C LYS A 1020 -7.57 4.75 -22.10
N LEU A 1021 -7.51 3.88 -21.10
CA LEU A 1021 -8.71 3.28 -20.50
C LEU A 1021 -9.56 4.32 -19.80
N TRP A 1022 -8.96 5.19 -18.98
CA TRP A 1022 -9.61 6.29 -18.28
C TRP A 1022 -10.32 7.23 -19.26
N GLU A 1023 -9.63 7.70 -20.30
CA GLU A 1023 -10.19 8.60 -21.31
C GLU A 1023 -11.36 7.96 -22.09
N SER A 1024 -11.34 6.63 -22.24
CA SER A 1024 -12.40 5.88 -22.92
C SER A 1024 -13.54 5.40 -21.99
N ALA A 1025 -13.46 5.66 -20.68
CA ALA A 1025 -14.35 5.07 -19.67
C ALA A 1025 -15.70 5.80 -19.52
N LEU A 1026 -16.48 5.85 -20.60
CA LEU A 1026 -17.81 6.48 -20.60
C LEU A 1026 -18.88 5.63 -19.88
N SER A 1027 -18.73 4.30 -19.84
CA SER A 1027 -19.70 3.38 -19.23
C SER A 1027 -19.31 2.95 -17.83
N THR A 1028 -20.30 2.66 -16.97
CA THR A 1028 -20.09 2.14 -15.61
C THR A 1028 -19.16 0.93 -15.58
N ARG A 1029 -19.34 -0.01 -16.53
CA ARG A 1029 -18.47 -1.18 -16.66
C ARG A 1029 -17.01 -0.82 -16.93
N ARG A 1030 -16.74 0.17 -17.79
CA ARG A 1030 -15.36 0.63 -18.05
C ARG A 1030 -14.77 1.32 -16.82
N LYS A 1031 -15.57 2.05 -16.05
CA LYS A 1031 -15.13 2.66 -14.78
C LYS A 1031 -14.73 1.60 -13.74
N SER A 1032 -15.55 0.57 -13.53
CA SER A 1032 -15.19 -0.57 -12.67
C SER A 1032 -13.91 -1.26 -13.12
N TYR A 1033 -13.75 -1.46 -14.44
CA TYR A 1033 -12.55 -2.04 -15.00
C TYR A 1033 -11.29 -1.18 -14.79
N VAL A 1034 -11.40 0.15 -14.88
CA VAL A 1034 -10.29 1.05 -14.53
C VAL A 1034 -9.97 0.95 -13.04
N GLN A 1035 -10.98 0.90 -12.18
CA GLN A 1035 -10.80 0.73 -10.74
C GLN A 1035 -10.03 -0.56 -10.40
N GLU A 1036 -10.42 -1.71 -10.95
CA GLU A 1036 -9.71 -2.99 -10.73
C GLU A 1036 -8.23 -2.91 -11.15
N ARG A 1037 -7.97 -2.26 -12.30
CA ARG A 1037 -6.60 -2.06 -12.78
C ARG A 1037 -5.79 -1.19 -11.84
N LEU A 1038 -6.39 -0.12 -11.32
CA LEU A 1038 -5.77 0.79 -10.36
C LEU A 1038 -5.50 0.10 -9.01
N VAL A 1039 -6.41 -0.75 -8.52
CA VAL A 1039 -6.20 -1.60 -7.33
C VAL A 1039 -5.01 -2.53 -7.53
N HIS A 1040 -4.90 -3.16 -8.69
CA HIS A 1040 -3.76 -4.00 -9.01
C HIS A 1040 -2.43 -3.21 -9.01
N VAL A 1041 -2.40 -2.00 -9.56
CA VAL A 1041 -1.20 -1.14 -9.52
C VAL A 1041 -0.87 -0.76 -8.09
N TYR A 1042 -1.86 -0.37 -7.29
CA TYR A 1042 -1.71 -0.01 -5.88
C TYR A 1042 -1.09 -1.15 -5.05
N LEU A 1043 -1.56 -2.40 -5.23
CA LEU A 1043 -1.08 -3.54 -4.44
C LEU A 1043 0.30 -4.05 -4.87
N ASN A 1044 0.66 -3.94 -6.16
CA ASN A 1044 1.85 -4.59 -6.70
C ASN A 1044 3.04 -3.65 -6.90
N ASP A 1045 2.88 -2.33 -6.80
CA ASP A 1045 3.98 -1.38 -6.85
C ASP A 1045 4.10 -0.60 -5.52
N PRO A 1046 4.97 -1.05 -4.59
CA PRO A 1046 5.25 -0.35 -3.33
C PRO A 1046 5.56 1.14 -3.50
N GLY A 1047 6.24 1.51 -4.59
CA GLY A 1047 6.53 2.90 -4.90
C GLY A 1047 5.28 3.70 -5.23
N THR A 1048 4.45 3.19 -6.16
CA THR A 1048 3.14 3.80 -6.45
C THR A 1048 2.30 3.87 -5.20
N GLN A 1049 2.18 2.76 -4.44
CA GLN A 1049 1.44 2.68 -3.19
C GLN A 1049 1.83 3.82 -2.25
N ALA A 1050 3.12 3.95 -1.91
CA ALA A 1050 3.60 4.98 -0.99
C ALA A 1050 3.37 6.41 -1.50
N ALA A 1051 3.52 6.64 -2.81
CA ALA A 1051 3.30 7.95 -3.42
C ALA A 1051 1.82 8.36 -3.41
N VAL A 1052 0.92 7.49 -3.89
CA VAL A 1052 -0.52 7.78 -3.94
C VAL A 1052 -1.13 7.84 -2.55
N GLU A 1053 -0.61 7.06 -1.61
CA GLU A 1053 -0.94 7.18 -0.21
C GLU A 1053 -0.59 8.58 0.31
N MET A 1054 0.65 9.06 0.11
CA MET A 1054 1.06 10.40 0.57
C MET A 1054 0.13 11.49 0.03
N LEU A 1055 -0.22 11.42 -1.25
CA LEU A 1055 -1.15 12.35 -1.90
C LEU A 1055 -2.57 12.24 -1.36
N LEU A 1056 -3.09 11.02 -1.18
CA LEU A 1056 -4.41 10.80 -0.63
C LEU A 1056 -4.51 11.37 0.80
N PHE A 1057 -3.51 11.14 1.66
CA PHE A 1057 -3.52 11.72 3.00
C PHE A 1057 -3.47 13.24 2.97
N ASP A 1058 -2.69 13.84 2.07
CA ASP A 1058 -2.72 15.28 1.89
C ASP A 1058 -4.14 15.77 1.55
N CYS A 1059 -4.81 15.14 0.58
CA CYS A 1059 -6.19 15.45 0.22
C CYS A 1059 -7.14 15.29 1.42
N MET A 1060 -7.03 14.19 2.16
CA MET A 1060 -7.87 13.90 3.33
C MET A 1060 -7.70 14.94 4.44
N ILE A 1061 -6.47 15.35 4.71
CA ILE A 1061 -6.17 16.34 5.76
C ILE A 1061 -6.74 17.71 5.39
N ILE A 1062 -6.71 18.07 4.10
CA ILE A 1062 -7.27 19.33 3.61
C ILE A 1062 -8.80 19.31 3.72
N LEU A 1063 -9.44 18.24 3.25
CA LEU A 1063 -10.89 18.15 3.10
C LEU A 1063 -11.63 17.92 4.43
N LYS A 1064 -11.05 17.13 5.35
CA LYS A 1064 -11.63 16.80 6.68
C LYS A 1064 -13.08 16.27 6.65
N THR A 1065 -13.52 15.66 5.55
CA THR A 1065 -14.88 15.16 5.36
C THR A 1065 -15.15 13.93 6.23
N THR A 1066 -16.42 13.66 6.57
CA THR A 1066 -16.83 12.50 7.37
C THR A 1066 -16.46 11.19 6.69
N ASP A 1067 -16.71 11.06 5.38
CA ASP A 1067 -16.31 9.90 4.58
C ASP A 1067 -14.82 9.60 4.64
N LEU A 1068 -13.99 10.65 4.55
CA LEU A 1068 -12.54 10.50 4.61
C LEU A 1068 -12.08 10.27 6.05
N LYS A 1069 -12.78 10.80 7.06
CA LYS A 1069 -12.54 10.43 8.47
C LYS A 1069 -12.84 8.95 8.69
N ASP A 1070 -13.91 8.41 8.11
CA ASP A 1070 -14.26 7.00 8.20
C ASP A 1070 -13.25 6.12 7.46
N LEU A 1071 -12.76 6.54 6.28
CA LEU A 1071 -11.66 5.85 5.60
C LEU A 1071 -10.36 5.90 6.42
N CYS A 1072 -10.03 7.05 7.01
CA CYS A 1072 -8.89 7.19 7.91
C CYS A 1072 -9.05 6.25 9.10
N ARG A 1073 -10.24 6.24 9.71
CA ARG A 1073 -10.63 5.35 10.81
C ARG A 1073 -10.47 3.89 10.39
N LYS A 1074 -10.93 3.48 9.20
CA LYS A 1074 -10.75 2.12 8.67
C LYS A 1074 -9.28 1.76 8.46
N THR A 1075 -8.48 2.65 7.89
CA THR A 1075 -7.03 2.42 7.73
C THR A 1075 -6.31 2.24 9.06
N THR A 1076 -6.86 2.78 10.15
CA THR A 1076 -6.27 2.70 11.50
C THR A 1076 -6.92 1.67 12.43
N ASN A 1077 -8.20 1.30 12.25
CA ASN A 1077 -9.02 0.73 13.34
C ASN A 1077 -9.49 -0.70 13.18
N LEU A 1078 -9.39 -1.35 12.00
CA LEU A 1078 -10.24 -2.53 11.83
C LEU A 1078 -9.91 -3.71 12.75
N PHE A 1079 -8.70 -3.76 13.32
CA PHE A 1079 -8.47 -4.45 14.61
C PHE A 1079 -7.62 -3.60 15.53
N ASN A 1080 -8.24 -2.63 16.18
CA ASN A 1080 -7.95 -2.34 17.57
C ASN A 1080 -6.44 -2.13 17.86
N GLY A 1081 -5.88 -1.27 17.02
CA GLY A 1081 -4.50 -0.78 17.06
C GLY A 1081 -3.55 -1.43 16.05
N ILE A 1082 -3.97 -2.48 15.34
CA ILE A 1082 -3.30 -2.97 14.13
C ILE A 1082 -3.83 -2.17 12.94
N ASN A 1083 -2.96 -1.32 12.40
CA ASN A 1083 -3.25 -0.52 11.22
C ASN A 1083 -3.22 -1.44 9.99
N LEU A 1084 -4.40 -1.79 9.45
CA LEU A 1084 -4.57 -2.67 8.27
C LEU A 1084 -3.73 -2.26 7.07
N ARG A 1085 -3.56 -0.95 6.88
CA ARG A 1085 -2.70 -0.43 5.82
C ARG A 1085 -1.25 -0.88 6.01
N ASN A 1086 -0.75 -1.01 7.24
CA ASN A 1086 0.54 -1.66 7.51
C ASN A 1086 0.52 -3.15 7.11
N VAL A 1087 -0.61 -3.81 7.34
CA VAL A 1087 -0.87 -5.24 7.01
C VAL A 1087 -1.08 -5.46 5.51
N LEU A 1088 -1.31 -4.44 4.71
CA LEU A 1088 -1.44 -4.60 3.25
C LEU A 1088 -0.15 -4.19 2.53
N ALA A 1089 0.67 -3.33 3.15
CA ALA A 1089 1.93 -2.90 2.58
C ALA A 1089 3.05 -3.97 2.69
N HIS A 1090 3.06 -4.86 3.67
CA HIS A 1090 4.30 -5.61 4.02
C HIS A 1090 4.76 -6.73 3.06
N GLY A 1091 3.88 -7.35 2.25
CA GLY A 1091 4.20 -8.45 1.32
C GLY A 1091 4.60 -9.83 1.92
N ASN A 1092 4.65 -9.99 3.24
CA ASN A 1092 4.79 -11.25 3.98
C ASN A 1092 3.51 -12.12 3.87
N PRO A 1093 3.56 -13.35 3.34
CA PRO A 1093 2.38 -14.20 3.15
C PRO A 1093 1.51 -14.44 4.40
N LEU A 1094 2.13 -14.52 5.59
CA LEU A 1094 1.43 -14.67 6.86
C LEU A 1094 0.61 -13.43 7.18
N LEU A 1095 1.24 -12.26 7.12
CA LEU A 1095 0.54 -11.01 7.35
C LEU A 1095 -0.38 -10.64 6.18
N GLU A 1096 -0.16 -11.09 4.94
CA GLU A 1096 -1.13 -10.91 3.84
C GLU A 1096 -2.39 -11.73 4.11
N SER A 1097 -2.21 -12.96 4.61
CA SER A 1097 -3.32 -13.81 5.04
C SER A 1097 -4.08 -13.19 6.21
N LEU A 1098 -3.36 -12.59 7.16
CA LEU A 1098 -3.96 -11.78 8.23
C LEU A 1098 -4.59 -10.50 7.70
N GLY A 1099 -4.01 -9.79 6.74
CA GLY A 1099 -4.60 -8.59 6.14
C GLY A 1099 -5.92 -8.90 5.45
N ARG A 1100 -5.99 -10.04 4.76
CA ARG A 1100 -7.25 -10.59 4.26
C ARG A 1100 -8.21 -10.84 5.43
N LEU A 1101 -7.84 -11.65 6.43
CA LEU A 1101 -8.66 -11.90 7.64
C LEU A 1101 -9.20 -10.61 8.28
N LEU A 1102 -8.40 -9.56 8.29
CA LEU A 1102 -8.66 -8.34 9.04
C LEU A 1102 -9.43 -7.29 8.23
N ASP A 1103 -9.65 -7.47 6.92
CA ASP A 1103 -10.29 -6.50 6.03
C ASP A 1103 -11.41 -7.14 5.16
N PRO A 1104 -12.69 -7.00 5.54
CA PRO A 1104 -13.81 -7.58 4.80
C PRO A 1104 -14.21 -6.81 3.54
N ARG A 1105 -13.81 -5.54 3.39
CA ARG A 1105 -14.32 -4.65 2.33
C ARG A 1105 -13.29 -4.26 1.28
N ASP A 1106 -12.14 -4.92 1.29
CA ASP A 1106 -11.02 -4.61 0.40
C ASP A 1106 -10.65 -3.12 0.48
N LEU A 1107 -10.06 -2.71 1.61
CA LEU A 1107 -9.49 -1.38 1.85
C LEU A 1107 -8.67 -0.85 0.66
N PRO A 1108 -7.85 -1.65 -0.04
CA PRO A 1108 -7.25 -1.24 -1.32
C PRO A 1108 -8.28 -0.71 -2.33
N SER A 1109 -9.38 -1.44 -2.57
CA SER A 1109 -10.48 -0.98 -3.42
C SER A 1109 -11.17 0.26 -2.89
N GLU A 1110 -11.40 0.39 -1.58
CA GLU A 1110 -11.99 1.62 -1.01
C GLU A 1110 -11.06 2.84 -1.17
N LEU A 1111 -9.76 2.68 -0.92
CA LEU A 1111 -8.75 3.73 -1.09
C LEU A 1111 -8.67 4.17 -2.55
N VAL A 1112 -8.60 3.20 -3.48
CA VAL A 1112 -8.56 3.48 -4.92
C VAL A 1112 -9.84 4.13 -5.40
N ARG A 1113 -11.01 3.69 -4.93
CA ARG A 1113 -12.29 4.34 -5.26
C ARG A 1113 -12.28 5.80 -4.85
N LYS A 1114 -11.83 6.12 -3.62
CA LYS A 1114 -11.73 7.52 -3.18
C LYS A 1114 -10.69 8.34 -3.96
N MET A 1115 -9.58 7.73 -4.39
CA MET A 1115 -8.64 8.38 -5.30
C MET A 1115 -9.28 8.70 -6.66
N ILE A 1116 -10.08 7.78 -7.21
CA ILE A 1116 -10.84 7.97 -8.46
C ILE A 1116 -11.88 9.08 -8.32
N ASP A 1117 -12.61 9.13 -7.21
CA ASP A 1117 -13.58 10.19 -6.92
C ASP A 1117 -12.88 11.56 -6.92
N LEU A 1118 -11.76 11.70 -6.21
CA LEU A 1118 -10.96 12.93 -6.17
C LEU A 1118 -10.42 13.33 -7.55
N ILE A 1119 -9.92 12.36 -8.34
CA ILE A 1119 -9.43 12.63 -9.70
C ILE A 1119 -10.57 13.07 -10.62
N SER A 1120 -11.76 12.49 -10.47
CA SER A 1120 -12.95 12.85 -11.26
C SER A 1120 -13.39 14.28 -10.97
N ASP A 1121 -13.25 14.73 -9.72
CA ASP A 1121 -13.57 16.10 -9.30
C ASP A 1121 -12.51 17.14 -9.72
N LEU A 1122 -11.38 16.73 -10.30
CA LEU A 1122 -10.29 17.64 -10.68
C LEU A 1122 -10.75 18.76 -11.63
N GLU A 1123 -11.61 18.43 -12.60
CA GLU A 1123 -12.09 19.38 -13.60
C GLU A 1123 -12.98 20.47 -12.97
N VAL A 1124 -13.77 20.10 -11.96
CA VAL A 1124 -14.57 21.05 -11.18
C VAL A 1124 -13.67 21.95 -10.34
N ILE A 1125 -12.64 21.39 -9.70
CA ILE A 1125 -11.66 22.17 -8.95
C ILE A 1125 -10.88 23.12 -9.86
N ASP A 1126 -10.53 22.71 -11.09
CA ASP A 1126 -9.96 23.57 -12.12
C ASP A 1126 -10.90 24.75 -12.42
N CYS A 1127 -12.19 24.49 -12.66
CA CYS A 1127 -13.19 25.53 -12.90
C CYS A 1127 -13.35 26.51 -11.71
N MET A 1128 -13.35 25.99 -10.48
CA MET A 1128 -13.45 26.83 -9.27
C MET A 1128 -12.24 27.76 -9.15
N VAL A 1129 -11.03 27.25 -9.41
CA VAL A 1129 -9.81 28.06 -9.40
C VAL A 1129 -9.85 29.12 -10.50
N ASP A 1130 -10.25 28.77 -11.72
CA ASP A 1130 -10.36 29.71 -12.83
C ASP A 1130 -11.36 30.84 -12.53
N ILE A 1131 -12.42 30.56 -11.78
CA ILE A 1131 -13.37 31.59 -11.32
C ILE A 1131 -12.74 32.48 -10.26
N LEU A 1132 -12.07 31.91 -9.26
CA LEU A 1132 -11.42 32.69 -8.20
C LEU A 1132 -10.35 33.63 -8.75
N ASP A 1133 -9.62 33.21 -9.78
CA ASP A 1133 -8.65 34.06 -10.49
C ASP A 1133 -9.33 35.26 -11.19
N ARG A 1134 -10.64 35.17 -11.49
CA ARG A 1134 -11.41 36.25 -12.15
C ARG A 1134 -12.15 37.16 -11.17
N ILE A 1135 -12.79 36.59 -10.15
CA ILE A 1135 -13.68 37.32 -9.22
C ILE A 1135 -13.03 37.66 -7.89
N GLY A 1136 -11.82 37.15 -7.64
CA GLY A 1136 -11.09 37.29 -6.38
C GLY A 1136 -11.19 36.06 -5.48
N HIS A 1137 -10.25 35.95 -4.55
CA HIS A 1137 -10.07 34.77 -3.69
C HIS A 1137 -10.87 34.84 -2.37
N VAL A 1138 -12.12 35.31 -2.45
CA VAL A 1138 -13.00 35.48 -1.28
C VAL A 1138 -14.19 34.53 -1.36
N PHE A 1139 -14.42 33.78 -0.30
CA PHE A 1139 -15.48 32.77 -0.21
C PHE A 1139 -16.86 33.37 -0.46
N GLU A 1140 -17.16 34.50 0.15
CA GLU A 1140 -18.45 35.18 0.02
C GLU A 1140 -18.72 35.59 -1.43
N THR A 1141 -17.72 36.14 -2.13
CA THR A 1141 -17.80 36.50 -3.56
C THR A 1141 -18.02 35.27 -4.43
N PHE A 1142 -17.35 34.15 -4.13
CA PHE A 1142 -17.55 32.88 -4.83
C PHE A 1142 -18.96 32.33 -4.63
N ILE A 1143 -19.51 32.37 -3.42
CA ILE A 1143 -20.89 31.90 -3.16
C ILE A 1143 -21.92 32.81 -3.82
N GLN A 1144 -21.72 34.14 -3.81
CA GLN A 1144 -22.56 35.07 -4.56
C GLN A 1144 -22.54 34.77 -6.05
N PHE A 1145 -21.36 34.45 -6.61
CA PHE A 1145 -21.24 34.01 -7.99
C PHE A 1145 -22.02 32.71 -8.26
N MET A 1146 -21.92 31.70 -7.38
CA MET A 1146 -22.65 30.44 -7.54
C MET A 1146 -24.18 30.61 -7.43
N ASN A 1147 -24.65 31.56 -6.61
CA ASN A 1147 -26.07 31.85 -6.43
C ASN A 1147 -26.63 32.89 -7.41
N GLY A 1148 -25.79 33.50 -8.24
CA GLY A 1148 -26.18 34.58 -9.15
C GLY A 1148 -26.89 34.07 -10.41
N GLU A 1149 -27.99 34.72 -10.79
CA GLU A 1149 -28.73 34.44 -12.03
C GLU A 1149 -28.19 35.24 -13.24
N GLU A 1150 -27.43 36.31 -13.02
CA GLU A 1150 -27.06 37.27 -14.07
C GLU A 1150 -25.73 36.95 -14.78
N GLY A 1151 -25.77 36.97 -16.13
CA GLY A 1151 -24.62 36.93 -17.03
C GLY A 1151 -24.44 35.60 -17.79
N ASP A 1152 -24.83 35.58 -19.07
CA ASP A 1152 -24.76 34.40 -19.96
C ASP A 1152 -23.35 33.83 -20.14
N GLY A 1153 -22.29 34.62 -19.94
CA GLY A 1153 -20.90 34.21 -20.24
C GLY A 1153 -20.27 33.17 -19.31
N LEU A 1154 -20.84 32.91 -18.12
CA LEU A 1154 -20.25 31.98 -17.11
C LEU A 1154 -21.24 30.92 -16.60
N LYS A 1155 -22.43 30.83 -17.22
CA LYS A 1155 -23.48 29.88 -16.83
C LYS A 1155 -23.02 28.42 -16.92
N GLU A 1156 -22.35 28.05 -18.02
CA GLU A 1156 -21.83 26.69 -18.22
C GLU A 1156 -20.84 26.28 -17.12
N ILE A 1157 -19.98 27.21 -16.66
CA ILE A 1157 -19.01 26.92 -15.60
C ILE A 1157 -19.73 26.71 -14.26
N ARG A 1158 -20.77 27.51 -13.97
CA ARG A 1158 -21.59 27.32 -12.76
C ARG A 1158 -22.30 25.96 -12.76
N GLU A 1159 -22.95 25.61 -13.88
CA GLU A 1159 -23.65 24.33 -14.03
C GLU A 1159 -22.67 23.15 -13.89
N LYS A 1160 -21.47 23.28 -14.47
CA LYS A 1160 -20.42 22.29 -14.34
C LYS A 1160 -19.93 22.13 -12.90
N ILE A 1161 -19.72 23.22 -12.17
CA ILE A 1161 -19.36 23.15 -10.73
C ILE A 1161 -20.51 22.52 -9.94
N ALA A 1162 -21.75 22.95 -10.18
CA ALA A 1162 -22.94 22.45 -9.49
C ALA A 1162 -23.20 20.96 -9.74
N SER A 1163 -22.74 20.41 -10.88
CA SER A 1163 -22.86 18.98 -11.18
C SER A 1163 -22.02 18.06 -10.29
N CYS A 1164 -20.99 18.59 -9.61
CA CYS A 1164 -20.15 17.83 -8.70
C CYS A 1164 -20.74 17.79 -7.29
N HIS A 1165 -21.10 16.62 -6.78
CA HIS A 1165 -21.70 16.51 -5.44
C HIS A 1165 -20.81 17.08 -4.29
N ASN A 1166 -19.51 17.21 -4.51
CA ASN A 1166 -18.54 17.65 -3.49
C ASN A 1166 -18.14 19.15 -3.59
N TRP A 1167 -18.65 19.91 -4.56
CA TRP A 1167 -18.15 21.28 -4.84
C TRP A 1167 -18.22 22.22 -3.62
N GLU A 1168 -19.28 22.11 -2.81
CA GLU A 1168 -19.44 22.91 -1.58
C GLU A 1168 -18.37 22.61 -0.54
N GLN A 1169 -17.89 21.37 -0.50
CA GLN A 1169 -16.81 20.96 0.40
C GLN A 1169 -15.49 21.60 -0.05
N TYR A 1170 -15.25 21.66 -1.37
CA TYR A 1170 -14.11 22.36 -1.94
C TYR A 1170 -14.20 23.88 -1.71
N ALA A 1171 -15.40 24.46 -1.78
CA ALA A 1171 -15.60 25.89 -1.57
C ALA A 1171 -15.20 26.34 -0.15
N LYS A 1172 -15.33 25.47 0.86
CA LYS A 1172 -14.88 25.74 2.24
C LYS A 1172 -13.36 25.97 2.36
N LEU A 1173 -12.59 25.62 1.34
CA LEU A 1173 -11.14 25.87 1.28
C LEU A 1173 -10.79 27.28 0.78
N ILE A 1174 -11.78 28.04 0.33
CA ILE A 1174 -11.62 29.44 -0.11
C ILE A 1174 -11.57 30.34 1.14
N PRO A 1175 -10.63 31.30 1.20
CA PRO A 1175 -10.52 32.22 2.34
C PRO A 1175 -11.80 33.02 2.53
N ARG A 1176 -12.26 33.14 3.78
CA ARG A 1176 -13.32 34.09 4.15
C ARG A 1176 -12.71 35.47 4.40
N GLN A 1177 -13.45 36.51 4.04
CA GLN A 1177 -13.04 37.88 4.34
C GLN A 1177 -12.86 38.02 5.87
N GLN A 1178 -11.64 38.26 6.34
CA GLN A 1178 -11.43 38.60 7.74
C GLN A 1178 -12.08 39.95 7.96
N ALA A 1179 -13.13 40.01 8.78
CA ALA A 1179 -13.73 41.27 9.20
C ALA A 1179 -12.59 42.14 9.77
N SER A 1180 -12.20 43.17 9.03
CA SER A 1180 -11.19 44.10 9.48
C SER A 1180 -11.73 44.79 10.72
N THR A 1181 -11.23 44.40 11.89
CA THR A 1181 -11.32 45.18 13.12
C THR A 1181 -10.44 46.42 12.97
N THR A 1182 -10.82 47.29 12.04
CA THR A 1182 -10.42 48.68 11.97
C THR A 1182 -11.60 49.51 12.45
N ALA A 1183 -12.00 49.31 13.71
CA ALA A 1183 -12.69 50.35 14.44
C ALA A 1183 -11.60 51.32 14.92
N SER A 1184 -11.43 52.42 14.19
CA SER A 1184 -10.75 53.61 14.72
C SER A 1184 -11.54 54.09 15.95
N PRO A 1185 -10.93 54.23 17.13
CA PRO A 1185 -11.64 54.80 18.28
C PRO A 1185 -11.96 56.26 17.97
N SER A 1186 -13.24 56.62 17.97
CA SER A 1186 -13.65 58.02 18.04
C SER A 1186 -13.28 58.57 19.43
N PRO A 1187 -12.81 59.84 19.55
CA PRO A 1187 -12.34 60.36 20.83
C PRO A 1187 -13.42 60.80 21.83
N ASP A 1188 -14.71 60.55 21.57
CA ASP A 1188 -15.80 61.13 22.36
C ASP A 1188 -16.90 60.10 22.60
N GLU A 1189 -16.76 59.26 23.63
CA GLU A 1189 -17.90 58.69 24.38
C GLU A 1189 -17.43 58.12 25.73
N PRO A 1190 -18.18 58.34 26.83
CA PRO A 1190 -17.71 58.06 28.19
C PRO A 1190 -17.89 56.59 28.56
N ALA A 1191 -16.95 56.10 29.37
CA ALA A 1191 -16.82 54.74 29.86
C ALA A 1191 -18.11 54.17 30.48
N GLY A 1192 -18.65 53.11 29.86
CA GLY A 1192 -19.71 52.27 30.42
C GLY A 1192 -19.72 50.88 29.77
N SER A 1193 -19.49 49.85 30.60
CA SER A 1193 -19.73 48.40 30.38
C SER A 1193 -19.11 47.71 29.14
N THR A 1194 -17.87 47.22 29.25
CA THR A 1194 -17.31 46.18 28.35
C THR A 1194 -16.74 44.96 29.09
N THR A 1195 -16.82 44.95 30.42
CA THR A 1195 -16.32 43.84 31.23
C THR A 1195 -17.28 42.65 31.29
N GLU A 1196 -18.60 42.87 31.15
CA GLU A 1196 -19.59 41.78 31.30
C GLU A 1196 -19.65 40.84 30.08
N ASP A 1197 -19.58 41.36 28.86
CA ASP A 1197 -19.59 40.52 27.64
C ASP A 1197 -18.28 39.77 27.42
N THR A 1198 -17.16 40.34 27.86
CA THR A 1198 -15.85 39.66 27.82
C THR A 1198 -15.77 38.56 28.87
N ILE A 1199 -16.34 38.78 30.06
CA ILE A 1199 -16.43 37.74 31.10
C ILE A 1199 -17.42 36.64 30.68
N LYS A 1200 -18.52 36.97 30.02
CA LYS A 1200 -19.50 36.00 29.51
C LYS A 1200 -18.93 35.14 28.38
N GLY A 1201 -18.17 35.73 27.46
CA GLY A 1201 -17.43 35.00 26.42
C GLY A 1201 -16.31 34.11 26.96
N ILE A 1202 -15.60 34.55 28.02
CA ILE A 1202 -14.59 33.73 28.69
C ILE A 1202 -15.23 32.62 29.53
N GLN A 1203 -16.39 32.86 30.15
CA GLN A 1203 -17.15 31.85 30.89
C GLN A 1203 -17.77 30.80 29.97
N GLU A 1204 -18.30 31.18 28.80
CA GLU A 1204 -18.77 30.22 27.79
C GLU A 1204 -17.63 29.41 27.18
N PHE A 1205 -16.46 30.02 26.95
CA PHE A 1205 -15.27 29.32 26.47
C PHE A 1205 -14.70 28.36 27.54
N MET A 1206 -14.73 28.73 28.82
CA MET A 1206 -14.30 27.87 29.93
C MET A 1206 -15.30 26.73 30.19
N LEU A 1207 -16.62 26.96 30.06
CA LEU A 1207 -17.66 25.93 30.17
C LEU A 1207 -17.58 24.89 29.04
N LEU A 1208 -17.23 25.30 27.82
CA LEU A 1208 -16.96 24.41 26.70
C LEU A 1208 -15.64 23.63 26.87
N TYR A 1209 -14.67 24.16 27.60
CA TYR A 1209 -13.40 23.47 27.86
C TYR A 1209 -13.52 22.45 29.02
N THR A 1210 -14.30 22.75 30.06
CA THR A 1210 -14.51 21.83 31.20
C THR A 1210 -15.48 20.69 30.90
N SER A 1211 -16.38 20.82 29.91
CA SER A 1211 -17.26 19.72 29.46
C SER A 1211 -16.54 18.69 28.57
N SER A 1212 -15.28 18.95 28.17
CA SER A 1212 -14.46 18.02 27.37
C SER A 1212 -13.45 17.18 28.18
N GLN A 1213 -13.47 17.27 29.51
CA GLN A 1213 -12.60 16.47 30.41
C GLN A 1213 -13.35 15.51 31.34
N ASN A 1214 -14.65 15.29 31.14
CA ASN A 1214 -15.44 14.28 31.86
C ASN A 1214 -16.32 13.43 30.91
N ASP A 1215 -15.79 13.07 29.74
CA ASP A 1215 -16.32 12.00 28.88
C ASP A 1215 -15.16 11.22 28.21
#